data_AF-A0A383VZG8-F1
#
_entry.id   AF-A0A383VZG8-F1
#
_cell.length_a   1.000
_cell.length_b   1.000
_cell.length_c   1.000
_cell.angle_alpha   90.00
_cell.angle_beta   90.00
_cell.angle_gamma   90.00
#
_symmetry.space_group_name_H-M   'P 1'
#
loop_
_entity.id
_entity.type
_entity.pdbx_description
1 polymer ?
#
loop_
_entity_poly.entity_id
_entity_poly.type
_entity_poly.pdbx_seq_one_letter_code
_entity_poly.pdbx_strand_id
1 'polypeptide(L)'
;AAGLPAGSGREVLLSWLAAVAAANEMRCKGGEYSALQHLLGAPDGFMLTLTAAVLRLTKPFASGYLTENPKFGDLLTKHLNPSYYASHSHRLGSAVLETTLSGQRGSPAAAGAAGQQQQQQQQWLLAADPAAAAGAASFISEVFFMAQRYLHVGLMPAVHRYTKLYSHLWERYTTAAADAAAAAGGSVQRLPPPPELSLVHDCSIAQLLQPDLAADAVQFAVLEIVWLADLLTSKPQPDKNSSSSSSSSSSVLSLVPESVLSDAAAWLTFVIQQGQSEQLAAVPIGLLMRSLVTVLEHPSEVRSLLVVAKVVQLLLVMLAPQVNLERRTRGALGRSNLSPGEMALVASVLGTSAAQQQLVPALMRVYGQADFVVGLDVDRDDYDKFTMRHQIDQILEELWRDERCRECIRQHATASAAAAAAAGAGTAAAGGVPGGLFAGFVSAVLNDLMYLFKDSLERLADIKQIEDSKADAAAWAALAEDVRADKEAFYRGQQRTAGGFMALARTTLELLNTLSGDAVIARTFLQQPLLGKTAYAALHFLELLVGPRCQSLQVANPGRYNFDRQALLLSMVQLATQLGKHAEFLQALTEESEFDPKLLQTAVDLLNASHAYAAADSLAAVLAAAVARTSSGRRAKQIKRQRTSAEGDAAPASGVPASAEGDDTAADMDTDGELTPEAVEAEVSQLVGAWAAVVEGPGSYEEAEASYVAALEPLAVGVFDAAAAGAFNSQFSAMAAQPEGDASQKLRRLGRELRDLRGKTRLPVAAAAACYVRQDAERPDKVRCVISGPQDTPYEGGLFVFDVYFPPGYPNVPPLMVLETTGEGRARFNPNLYADGKVCLSLLGTWHGGDEASKWNPSSSSLFQILLSIQGMIFVEDPYFNEPNVERMRGTSEGNITSMRYNAELRLHTLRWAVLELLKKPPPGLEELVQHHFRVLRGVFASRAGRWLREAAQADPTGTFYRRMVKVMGEVVERLAEL
;
A
#
# COMPACT_ATOMS: atom_id res chain seq x y z
N ALA A 1 62.56 -10.35 7.94
CA ALA A 1 62.11 -9.37 8.96
C ALA A 1 62.92 -8.06 8.97
N ALA A 2 63.78 -7.77 7.99
CA ALA A 2 64.44 -6.45 7.86
C ALA A 2 64.33 -6.01 6.40
N GLY A 3 63.52 -5.01 6.10
CA GLY A 3 63.34 -4.50 4.73
C GLY A 3 61.94 -4.01 4.36
N LEU A 4 60.94 -4.19 5.22
CA LEU A 4 59.61 -3.63 4.96
C LEU A 4 59.52 -2.19 5.52
N PRO A 5 59.08 -1.19 4.73
CA PRO A 5 58.95 0.19 5.20
C PRO A 5 57.95 0.30 6.37
N ALA A 6 58.12 1.32 7.22
CA ALA A 6 57.19 1.60 8.32
C ALA A 6 55.76 1.76 7.76
N GLY A 7 54.79 1.00 8.29
CA GLY A 7 53.40 0.96 7.80
C GLY A 7 53.04 -0.25 6.94
N SER A 8 54.02 -0.97 6.40
CA SER A 8 53.83 -2.18 5.55
C SER A 8 52.91 -3.25 6.14
N GLY A 9 53.08 -3.62 7.42
CA GLY A 9 52.26 -4.68 8.05
C GLY A 9 50.78 -4.31 8.16
N ARG A 10 50.49 -3.03 8.41
CA ARG A 10 49.12 -2.49 8.47
C ARG A 10 48.47 -2.52 7.09
N GLU A 11 49.18 -2.05 6.07
CA GLU A 11 48.66 -2.03 4.70
C GLU A 11 48.47 -3.45 4.14
N VAL A 12 49.35 -4.39 4.48
CA VAL A 12 49.20 -5.82 4.16
C VAL A 12 47.94 -6.39 4.82
N LEU A 13 47.72 -6.11 6.11
CA LEU A 13 46.54 -6.58 6.82
C LEU A 13 45.25 -6.04 6.20
N LEU A 14 45.17 -4.73 5.92
CA LEU A 14 44.00 -4.13 5.28
C LEU A 14 43.75 -4.68 3.88
N SER A 15 44.81 -4.92 3.10
CA SER A 15 44.70 -5.56 1.78
C SER A 15 44.14 -6.98 1.88
N TRP A 16 44.62 -7.74 2.86
CA TRP A 16 44.16 -9.10 3.10
C TRP A 16 42.69 -9.13 3.53
N LEU A 17 42.29 -8.24 4.45
CA LEU A 17 40.89 -8.11 4.88
C LEU A 17 39.96 -7.73 3.71
N ALA A 18 40.36 -6.78 2.87
CA ALA A 18 39.59 -6.41 1.68
C ALA A 18 39.42 -7.60 0.72
N ALA A 19 40.50 -8.35 0.45
CA ALA A 19 40.45 -9.51 -0.43
C ALA A 19 39.54 -10.62 0.14
N VAL A 20 39.57 -10.85 1.46
CA VAL A 20 38.68 -11.80 2.13
C VAL A 20 37.22 -11.37 1.99
N ALA A 21 36.91 -10.09 2.20
CA ALA A 21 35.55 -9.57 2.04
C ALA A 21 35.03 -9.74 0.59
N ALA A 22 35.85 -9.38 -0.40
CA ALA A 22 35.52 -9.53 -1.82
C ALA A 22 35.32 -11.00 -2.26
N ALA A 23 36.10 -11.93 -1.71
CA ALA A 23 35.93 -13.37 -1.98
C ALA A 23 34.62 -13.94 -1.41
N ASN A 24 33.93 -13.20 -0.54
CA ASN A 24 32.79 -13.65 0.25
C ASN A 24 31.46 -12.96 -0.11
N GLU A 25 31.40 -12.17 -1.17
CA GLU A 25 30.18 -11.45 -1.59
C GLU A 25 29.00 -12.37 -1.90
N MET A 26 29.27 -13.58 -2.37
CA MET A 26 28.24 -14.58 -2.67
C MET A 26 27.47 -15.04 -1.42
N ARG A 27 27.99 -14.76 -0.21
CA ARG A 27 27.26 -15.00 1.05
C ARG A 27 26.01 -14.13 1.20
N CYS A 28 25.91 -13.03 0.43
CA CYS A 28 24.79 -12.08 0.49
C CYS A 28 23.67 -12.34 -0.55
N LYS A 29 23.92 -13.10 -1.63
CA LYS A 29 22.93 -13.33 -2.70
C LYS A 29 21.95 -14.45 -2.28
N GLY A 30 20.70 -14.10 -1.95
CA GLY A 30 19.64 -15.02 -1.53
C GLY A 30 18.57 -15.25 -2.60
N GLY A 31 18.22 -16.52 -2.85
CA GLY A 31 17.14 -16.97 -3.76
C GLY A 31 16.90 -18.48 -3.58
N GLU A 32 16.07 -19.12 -4.43
CA GLU A 32 15.62 -20.53 -4.38
C GLU A 32 16.75 -21.60 -4.28
N TYR A 33 18.02 -21.22 -4.44
CA TYR A 33 19.20 -22.07 -4.27
C TYR A 33 19.75 -22.16 -2.83
N SER A 34 18.93 -21.92 -1.80
CA SER A 34 19.38 -21.89 -0.39
C SER A 34 19.97 -23.22 0.10
N ALA A 35 19.58 -24.34 -0.50
CA ALA A 35 20.06 -25.68 -0.12
C ALA A 35 21.57 -25.92 -0.39
N LEU A 36 22.20 -25.13 -1.27
CA LEU A 36 23.62 -25.28 -1.66
C LEU A 36 24.53 -24.14 -1.14
N GLN A 37 23.98 -23.13 -0.44
CA GLN A 37 24.76 -21.98 0.04
C GLN A 37 25.85 -22.33 1.06
N HIS A 38 25.72 -23.47 1.76
CA HIS A 38 26.76 -23.96 2.69
C HIS A 38 28.13 -24.22 2.01
N LEU A 39 28.17 -24.25 0.68
CA LEU A 39 29.37 -24.51 -0.12
C LEU A 39 29.98 -23.24 -0.76
N LEU A 40 29.32 -22.07 -0.65
CA LEU A 40 29.73 -20.83 -1.30
C LEU A 40 30.25 -19.81 -0.27
N GLY A 41 31.56 -19.86 0.01
CA GLY A 41 32.27 -18.89 0.85
C GLY A 41 32.84 -19.46 2.14
N ALA A 42 33.41 -18.59 2.98
CA ALA A 42 34.03 -18.97 4.25
C ALA A 42 32.98 -19.30 5.33
N PRO A 43 33.31 -20.13 6.34
CA PRO A 43 32.40 -20.46 7.45
C PRO A 43 32.06 -19.25 8.34
N ASP A 44 30.91 -19.32 9.02
CA ASP A 44 30.41 -18.23 9.88
C ASP A 44 31.33 -17.92 11.03
N GLY A 45 31.90 -18.93 11.69
CA GLY A 45 32.87 -18.70 12.75
C GLY A 45 34.12 -17.95 12.29
N PHE A 46 34.60 -18.22 11.07
CA PHE A 46 35.74 -17.49 10.51
C PHE A 46 35.36 -16.02 10.23
N MET A 47 34.23 -15.80 9.55
CA MET A 47 33.80 -14.45 9.20
C MET A 47 33.45 -13.61 10.43
N LEU A 48 32.73 -14.17 11.41
CA LEU A 48 32.38 -13.48 12.66
C LEU A 48 33.62 -13.11 13.49
N THR A 49 34.65 -13.97 13.50
CA THR A 49 35.92 -13.67 14.17
C THR A 49 36.63 -12.48 13.52
N LEU A 50 36.64 -12.44 12.18
CA LEU A 50 37.21 -11.29 11.45
C LEU A 50 36.37 -10.04 11.62
N THR A 51 35.04 -10.13 11.58
CA THR A 51 34.14 -9.01 11.87
C THR A 51 34.41 -8.45 13.27
N ALA A 52 34.56 -9.31 14.29
CA ALA A 52 34.92 -8.88 15.64
C ALA A 52 36.29 -8.17 15.68
N ALA A 53 37.28 -8.68 14.94
CA ALA A 53 38.60 -8.06 14.87
C ALA A 53 38.55 -6.68 14.20
N VAL A 54 37.80 -6.53 13.11
CA VAL A 54 37.64 -5.26 12.40
C VAL A 54 36.85 -4.25 13.25
N LEU A 55 35.77 -4.67 13.91
CA LEU A 55 35.00 -3.82 14.82
C LEU A 55 35.83 -3.36 16.03
N ARG A 56 36.73 -4.19 16.55
CA ARG A 56 37.67 -3.77 17.60
C ARG A 56 38.62 -2.66 17.13
N LEU A 57 38.94 -2.58 15.83
CA LEU A 57 39.71 -1.46 15.27
C LEU A 57 38.88 -0.17 15.17
N THR A 58 37.55 -0.27 15.06
CA THR A 58 36.65 0.91 15.02
C THR A 58 36.39 1.49 16.41
N LYS A 59 36.39 0.64 17.43
CA LYS A 59 36.06 0.97 18.83
C LYS A 59 36.65 2.29 19.34
N PRO A 60 37.94 2.63 19.14
CA PRO A 60 38.51 3.88 19.68
C PRO A 60 37.81 5.14 19.18
N PHE A 61 37.46 5.19 17.89
CA PHE A 61 36.79 6.35 17.30
C PHE A 61 35.27 6.23 17.37
N ALA A 62 34.70 5.03 17.34
CA ALA A 62 33.26 4.82 17.48
C ALA A 62 32.77 5.16 18.89
N SER A 63 33.37 4.54 19.92
CA SER A 63 33.07 4.87 21.31
C SER A 63 33.46 6.31 21.62
N GLY A 64 34.64 6.74 21.16
CA GLY A 64 35.13 8.10 21.40
C GLY A 64 34.18 9.17 20.87
N TYR A 65 33.63 9.00 19.66
CA TYR A 65 32.64 9.93 19.12
C TYR A 65 31.32 9.90 19.90
N LEU A 66 30.79 8.70 20.17
CA LEU A 66 29.50 8.53 20.87
C LEU A 66 29.52 9.02 22.32
N THR A 67 30.69 9.05 22.97
CA THR A 67 30.87 9.61 24.32
C THR A 67 31.36 11.07 24.30
N GLU A 68 31.26 11.76 23.15
CA GLU A 68 31.63 13.18 22.98
C GLU A 68 33.10 13.49 23.33
N ASN A 69 34.02 12.56 23.03
CA ASN A 69 35.45 12.81 23.21
C ASN A 69 35.93 13.88 22.21
N PRO A 70 36.50 15.02 22.67
CA PRO A 70 36.94 16.10 21.79
C PRO A 70 37.92 15.67 20.69
N LYS A 71 38.69 14.61 20.93
CA LYS A 71 39.65 14.05 19.95
C LYS A 71 38.98 13.57 18.66
N PHE A 72 37.71 13.17 18.73
CA PHE A 72 36.97 12.65 17.60
C PHE A 72 35.83 13.57 17.16
N GLY A 73 35.75 14.81 17.69
CA GLY A 73 34.66 15.74 17.34
C GLY A 73 34.61 16.09 15.85
N ASP A 74 35.73 16.00 15.12
CA ASP A 74 35.84 16.22 13.68
C ASP A 74 35.81 14.90 12.86
N LEU A 75 35.47 13.77 13.46
CA LEU A 75 35.50 12.44 12.82
C LEU A 75 34.69 12.39 11.52
N LEU A 76 33.41 12.79 11.58
CA LEU A 76 32.48 12.68 10.45
C LEU A 76 32.92 13.58 9.29
N THR A 77 33.33 14.82 9.58
CA THR A 77 33.64 15.84 8.56
C THR A 77 35.03 15.68 7.94
N LYS A 78 36.01 15.19 8.69
CA LYS A 78 37.40 15.10 8.25
C LYS A 78 37.81 13.75 7.69
N HIS A 79 37.23 12.67 8.24
CA HIS A 79 37.67 11.31 7.91
C HIS A 79 36.63 10.51 7.11
N LEU A 80 35.33 10.73 7.31
CA LEU A 80 34.28 9.86 6.75
C LEU A 80 33.59 10.48 5.53
N ASN A 81 34.31 10.54 4.41
CA ASN A 81 33.79 11.10 3.17
C ASN A 81 33.18 10.01 2.25
N PRO A 82 31.90 10.14 1.85
CA PRO A 82 31.20 9.18 0.97
C PRO A 82 31.77 9.10 -0.46
N SER A 83 32.59 10.06 -0.91
CA SER A 83 33.39 9.92 -2.15
C SER A 83 34.34 8.72 -2.12
N TYR A 84 34.57 8.12 -0.95
CA TYR A 84 35.26 6.84 -0.84
C TYR A 84 34.63 5.78 -1.75
N TYR A 85 33.31 5.71 -1.88
CA TYR A 85 32.63 4.75 -2.77
C TYR A 85 32.83 5.01 -4.27
N ALA A 86 33.18 6.24 -4.67
CA ALA A 86 33.37 6.64 -6.06
C ALA A 86 34.85 6.63 -6.50
N SER A 87 35.77 6.55 -5.54
CA SER A 87 37.20 6.64 -5.80
C SER A 87 37.74 5.36 -6.44
N HIS A 88 38.56 5.45 -7.49
CA HIS A 88 39.20 4.28 -8.09
C HIS A 88 40.41 3.78 -7.27
N SER A 89 40.67 4.39 -6.11
CA SER A 89 41.89 4.20 -5.32
C SER A 89 41.63 3.66 -3.92
N HIS A 90 40.49 3.01 -3.67
CA HIS A 90 40.22 2.32 -2.40
C HIS A 90 40.38 0.79 -2.50
N ARG A 91 40.60 0.14 -1.35
CA ARG A 91 40.94 -1.29 -1.28
C ARG A 91 39.74 -2.23 -1.49
N LEU A 92 38.51 -1.74 -1.27
CA LEU A 92 37.30 -2.57 -1.28
C LEU A 92 36.83 -3.08 -2.67
N GLY A 93 37.55 -2.80 -3.76
CA GLY A 93 37.12 -3.17 -5.12
C GLY A 93 35.86 -2.41 -5.55
N SER A 94 35.55 -2.36 -6.85
CA SER A 94 34.42 -1.55 -7.31
C SER A 94 33.09 -2.23 -6.93
N ALA A 95 32.39 -1.71 -5.92
CA ALA A 95 31.03 -2.08 -5.52
C ALA A 95 29.98 -1.64 -6.56
N VAL A 96 30.27 -1.86 -7.85
CA VAL A 96 29.60 -1.24 -9.01
C VAL A 96 28.22 -1.84 -9.33
N LEU A 97 27.69 -2.73 -8.47
CA LEU A 97 26.42 -3.42 -8.73
C LEU A 97 25.39 -3.33 -7.59
N GLU A 98 25.69 -2.66 -6.48
CA GLU A 98 24.73 -2.51 -5.36
C GLU A 98 23.79 -1.33 -5.59
N THR A 99 22.54 -1.48 -5.18
CA THR A 99 21.54 -0.41 -5.18
C THR A 99 21.89 0.62 -4.11
N THR A 100 21.82 1.90 -4.45
CA THR A 100 22.18 3.00 -3.54
C THR A 100 20.96 3.56 -2.83
N LEU A 101 21.14 4.27 -1.70
CA LEU A 101 20.04 4.83 -0.91
C LEU A 101 19.10 5.75 -1.73
N SER A 102 19.60 6.36 -2.82
CA SER A 102 18.80 7.16 -3.75
C SER A 102 18.03 6.32 -4.79
N GLY A 103 18.05 4.99 -4.70
CA GLY A 103 17.38 4.08 -5.63
C GLY A 103 18.01 4.03 -7.02
N GLN A 104 19.30 4.34 -7.17
CA GLN A 104 20.00 4.17 -8.44
C GLN A 104 20.78 2.86 -8.41
N ARG A 105 20.61 2.02 -9.45
CA ARG A 105 21.56 0.93 -9.72
C ARG A 105 22.86 1.60 -10.17
N GLY A 106 23.99 1.26 -9.54
CA GLY A 106 25.29 1.82 -9.92
C GLY A 106 25.47 1.78 -11.44
N SER A 107 25.56 2.95 -12.08
CA SER A 107 25.80 3.02 -13.53
C SER A 107 27.26 2.68 -13.79
N PRO A 108 27.59 1.82 -14.77
CA PRO A 108 28.97 1.60 -15.20
C PRO A 108 29.59 2.85 -15.86
N ALA A 109 28.93 4.01 -15.86
CA ALA A 109 29.33 5.23 -16.57
C ALA A 109 30.65 5.89 -16.10
N ALA A 110 31.32 5.38 -15.05
CA ALA A 110 32.71 5.74 -14.76
C ALA A 110 33.74 4.87 -15.53
N ALA A 111 33.30 3.78 -16.18
CA ALA A 111 34.11 3.03 -17.13
C ALA A 111 34.03 3.71 -18.49
N GLY A 112 34.91 4.69 -18.71
CA GLY A 112 35.32 5.04 -20.07
C GLY A 112 35.78 3.79 -20.83
N ALA A 113 35.91 3.91 -22.16
CA ALA A 113 36.19 2.84 -23.13
C ALA A 113 37.42 1.91 -22.85
N ALA A 114 38.12 2.06 -21.73
CA ALA A 114 39.12 1.14 -21.21
C ALA A 114 38.53 -0.09 -20.46
N GLY A 115 37.25 -0.07 -20.09
CA GLY A 115 36.62 -1.09 -19.23
C GLY A 115 36.52 -2.51 -19.82
N GLN A 116 36.56 -2.66 -21.15
CA GLN A 116 36.46 -3.99 -21.78
C GLN A 116 37.78 -4.78 -21.78
N GLN A 117 38.93 -4.13 -21.59
CA GLN A 117 40.23 -4.83 -21.50
C GLN A 117 40.62 -5.20 -20.07
N GLN A 118 40.00 -4.61 -19.04
CA GLN A 118 40.34 -4.87 -17.64
C GLN A 118 39.41 -5.83 -16.92
N GLN A 119 38.26 -6.19 -17.49
CA GLN A 119 37.37 -7.20 -16.93
C GLN A 119 37.98 -8.61 -16.96
N GLN A 120 39.02 -8.83 -17.78
CA GLN A 120 39.82 -10.06 -17.81
C GLN A 120 41.05 -10.03 -16.87
N GLN A 121 41.29 -8.93 -16.15
CA GLN A 121 42.52 -8.70 -15.38
C GLN A 121 42.28 -8.42 -13.89
N GLN A 122 41.13 -8.80 -13.33
CA GLN A 122 40.96 -8.91 -11.86
C GLN A 122 41.61 -10.22 -11.36
N GLN A 123 42.94 -10.26 -11.43
CA GLN A 123 43.73 -11.28 -10.76
C GLN A 123 43.72 -10.98 -9.24
N TRP A 124 43.08 -11.85 -8.45
CA TRP A 124 42.97 -11.79 -6.98
C TRP A 124 44.31 -12.01 -6.24
N LEU A 125 45.35 -11.31 -6.64
CA LEU A 125 46.63 -11.33 -5.96
C LEU A 125 46.63 -10.20 -4.92
N LEU A 126 46.98 -10.53 -3.67
CA LEU A 126 47.56 -9.57 -2.71
C LEU A 126 48.39 -8.57 -3.51
N ALA A 127 48.01 -7.29 -3.50
CA ALA A 127 48.65 -6.27 -4.32
C ALA A 127 50.18 -6.47 -4.29
N ALA A 128 50.82 -6.57 -5.46
CA ALA A 128 52.25 -6.84 -5.56
C ALA A 128 53.08 -5.82 -4.75
N ASP A 129 52.51 -4.63 -4.51
CA ASP A 129 52.93 -3.69 -3.47
C ASP A 129 51.72 -3.22 -2.62
N PRO A 130 51.59 -3.67 -1.35
CA PRO A 130 50.54 -3.25 -0.42
C PRO A 130 50.55 -1.75 -0.11
N ALA A 131 51.70 -1.08 -0.23
CA ALA A 131 51.85 0.36 0.01
C ALA A 131 51.37 1.19 -1.19
N ALA A 132 51.46 0.67 -2.42
CA ALA A 132 50.90 1.30 -3.61
C ALA A 132 49.35 1.21 -3.66
N ALA A 133 48.78 0.20 -2.98
CA ALA A 133 47.33 0.05 -2.81
C ALA A 133 46.76 0.88 -1.64
N ALA A 134 47.61 1.59 -0.89
CA ALA A 134 47.16 2.58 0.10
C ALA A 134 46.69 3.81 -0.69
N GLY A 135 45.38 3.91 -0.90
CA GLY A 135 44.77 5.09 -1.52
C GLY A 135 45.06 6.38 -0.77
N ALA A 136 44.48 7.48 -1.25
CA ALA A 136 44.50 8.77 -0.57
C ALA A 136 43.69 8.81 0.75
N ALA A 137 43.03 7.71 1.13
CA ALA A 137 42.15 7.64 2.29
C ALA A 137 42.93 7.46 3.61
N SER A 138 42.41 8.03 4.71
CA SER A 138 43.02 7.87 6.03
C SER A 138 42.80 6.47 6.58
N PHE A 139 43.66 6.01 7.50
CA PHE A 139 43.48 4.71 8.16
C PHE A 139 42.10 4.57 8.85
N ILE A 140 41.59 5.65 9.44
CA ILE A 140 40.27 5.68 10.07
C ILE A 140 39.18 5.43 9.02
N SER A 141 39.29 6.08 7.86
CA SER A 141 38.37 5.91 6.73
C SER A 141 38.37 4.45 6.25
N GLU A 142 39.55 3.89 5.97
CA GLU A 142 39.70 2.50 5.51
C GLU A 142 39.08 1.51 6.49
N VAL A 143 39.35 1.67 7.80
CA VAL A 143 38.78 0.79 8.84
C VAL A 143 37.26 0.94 8.95
N PHE A 144 36.73 2.15 8.81
CA PHE A 144 35.28 2.41 8.84
C PHE A 144 34.55 1.73 7.69
N PHE A 145 34.96 1.95 6.44
CA PHE A 145 34.33 1.33 5.27
C PHE A 145 34.58 -0.19 5.21
N MET A 146 35.71 -0.67 5.72
CA MET A 146 35.95 -2.11 5.89
C MET A 146 34.98 -2.73 6.89
N ALA A 147 34.73 -2.07 8.02
CA ALA A 147 33.79 -2.55 9.03
C ALA A 147 32.36 -2.63 8.49
N GLN A 148 31.92 -1.64 7.71
CA GLN A 148 30.68 -1.67 6.92
C GLN A 148 30.58 -2.95 6.09
N ARG A 149 31.65 -3.26 5.33
CA ARG A 149 31.67 -4.46 4.48
C ARG A 149 31.60 -5.74 5.29
N TYR A 150 32.32 -5.84 6.41
CA TYR A 150 32.32 -7.03 7.27
C TYR A 150 31.03 -7.22 8.08
N LEU A 151 30.26 -6.15 8.34
CA LEU A 151 28.87 -6.26 8.78
C LEU A 151 28.05 -6.95 7.69
N HIS A 152 28.13 -6.45 6.46
CA HIS A 152 27.32 -6.92 5.32
C HIS A 152 27.64 -8.36 4.86
N VAL A 153 28.91 -8.73 4.68
CA VAL A 153 29.29 -10.06 4.15
C VAL A 153 29.58 -11.09 5.25
N GLY A 154 29.77 -10.62 6.49
CA GLY A 154 30.16 -11.44 7.64
C GLY A 154 29.01 -11.69 8.61
N LEU A 155 28.63 -10.65 9.35
CA LEU A 155 27.65 -10.71 10.45
C LEU A 155 26.23 -10.95 9.95
N MET A 156 25.76 -10.14 9.01
CA MET A 156 24.37 -10.19 8.57
C MET A 156 23.98 -11.52 7.93
N PRO A 157 24.79 -12.18 7.08
CA PRO A 157 24.45 -13.49 6.54
C PRO A 157 24.30 -14.56 7.64
N ALA A 158 25.07 -14.45 8.73
CA ALA A 158 24.95 -15.36 9.87
C ALA A 158 23.65 -15.14 10.64
N VAL A 159 23.25 -13.88 10.84
CA VAL A 159 21.94 -13.51 11.41
C VAL A 159 20.80 -14.03 10.52
N HIS A 160 20.84 -13.79 9.21
CA HIS A 160 19.80 -14.24 8.28
C HIS A 160 19.67 -15.77 8.26
N ARG A 161 20.78 -16.50 8.27
CA ARG A 161 20.77 -17.97 8.37
C ARG A 161 20.13 -18.46 9.66
N TYR A 162 20.51 -17.88 10.80
CA TYR A 162 19.89 -18.21 12.08
C TYR A 162 18.38 -17.97 12.04
N THR A 163 17.94 -16.78 11.60
CA THR A 163 16.52 -16.43 11.54
C THR A 163 15.73 -17.37 10.64
N LYS A 164 16.24 -17.69 9.43
CA LYS A 164 15.57 -18.63 8.51
C LYS A 164 15.48 -20.04 9.09
N LEU A 165 16.60 -20.56 9.59
CA LEU A 165 16.68 -21.93 10.14
C LEU A 165 15.76 -22.08 11.36
N TYR A 166 15.80 -21.11 12.27
CA TYR A 166 14.97 -21.11 13.47
C TYR A 166 13.48 -21.02 13.12
N SER A 167 13.09 -20.11 12.23
CA SER A 167 11.69 -19.98 11.78
C SER A 167 11.17 -21.26 11.12
N HIS A 168 11.96 -21.91 10.26
CA HIS A 168 11.57 -23.17 9.62
C HIS A 168 11.41 -24.31 10.64
N LEU A 169 12.38 -24.48 11.55
CA LEU A 169 12.29 -25.52 12.59
C LEU A 169 11.12 -25.25 13.54
N TRP A 170 10.89 -23.98 13.87
CA TRP A 170 9.79 -23.59 14.70
C TRP A 170 8.45 -23.89 14.03
N GLU A 171 8.26 -23.50 12.76
CA GLU A 171 7.02 -23.73 12.02
C GLU A 171 6.65 -25.22 12.05
N ARG A 172 7.62 -26.10 11.73
CA ARG A 172 7.46 -27.56 11.81
C ARG A 172 7.04 -28.02 13.20
N TYR A 173 7.64 -27.46 14.25
CA TYR A 173 7.28 -27.76 15.63
C TYR A 173 5.85 -27.34 15.95
N THR A 174 5.43 -26.12 15.58
CA THR A 174 4.05 -25.65 15.82
C THR A 174 3.01 -26.45 15.05
N THR A 175 3.28 -26.79 13.79
CA THR A 175 2.37 -27.61 12.99
C THR A 175 2.22 -29.00 13.62
N ALA A 176 3.33 -29.65 13.98
CA ALA A 176 3.29 -30.95 14.64
C ALA A 176 2.58 -30.90 16.01
N ALA A 177 2.77 -29.83 16.79
CA ALA A 177 2.09 -29.63 18.06
C ALA A 177 0.58 -29.38 17.88
N ALA A 178 0.19 -28.63 16.85
CA ALA A 178 -1.22 -28.38 16.52
C ALA A 178 -1.91 -29.66 16.04
N ASP A 179 -1.26 -30.44 15.18
CA ASP A 179 -1.77 -31.74 14.70
C ASP A 179 -1.94 -32.73 15.86
N ALA A 180 -0.98 -32.78 16.78
CA ALA A 180 -1.08 -33.59 17.99
C ALA A 180 -2.21 -33.11 18.92
N ALA A 181 -2.40 -31.80 19.07
CA ALA A 181 -3.49 -31.22 19.86
C ALA A 181 -4.88 -31.52 19.27
N ALA A 182 -5.00 -31.46 17.94
CA ALA A 182 -6.20 -31.82 17.22
C ALA A 182 -6.53 -33.31 17.38
N ALA A 183 -5.52 -34.19 17.29
CA ALA A 183 -5.68 -35.63 17.48
C ALA A 183 -6.09 -36.02 18.91
N ALA A 184 -5.70 -35.23 19.92
CA ALA A 184 -5.96 -35.50 21.33
C ALA A 184 -7.19 -34.77 21.91
N GLY A 185 -8.08 -34.22 21.07
CA GLY A 185 -9.31 -33.58 21.53
C GLY A 185 -9.12 -32.26 22.29
N GLY A 186 -8.04 -31.52 21.98
CA GLY A 186 -7.85 -30.13 22.46
C GLY A 186 -7.12 -29.96 23.80
N SER A 187 -6.82 -31.04 24.53
CA SER A 187 -6.00 -30.95 25.77
C SER A 187 -4.64 -31.61 25.59
N VAL A 188 -3.69 -30.90 24.99
CA VAL A 188 -2.28 -31.29 24.99
C VAL A 188 -1.50 -30.28 25.82
N GLN A 189 -0.86 -30.75 26.91
CA GLN A 189 0.22 -30.02 27.55
C GLN A 189 1.22 -29.62 26.46
N ARG A 190 1.59 -28.33 26.37
CA ARG A 190 2.60 -27.84 25.41
C ARG A 190 3.74 -28.85 25.35
N LEU A 191 3.95 -29.47 24.19
CA LEU A 191 5.14 -30.29 23.99
C LEU A 191 6.37 -29.42 24.31
N PRO A 192 7.44 -29.99 24.88
CA PRO A 192 8.72 -29.29 24.88
C PRO A 192 9.19 -29.13 23.43
N PRO A 193 9.90 -28.03 23.09
CA PRO A 193 10.53 -27.92 21.79
C PRO A 193 11.50 -29.10 21.56
N PRO A 194 11.69 -29.55 20.32
CA PRO A 194 12.65 -30.59 20.01
C PRO A 194 14.07 -30.12 20.39
N PRO A 195 14.93 -31.02 20.91
CA PRO A 195 16.27 -30.66 21.37
C PRO A 195 17.12 -30.02 20.27
N GLU A 196 16.90 -30.38 19.00
CA GLU A 196 17.56 -29.79 17.84
C GLU A 196 17.26 -28.28 17.70
N LEU A 197 16.01 -27.88 17.94
CA LEU A 197 15.60 -26.47 17.88
C LEU A 197 16.28 -25.66 18.99
N SER A 198 16.32 -26.20 20.21
CA SER A 198 17.02 -25.57 21.34
C SER A 198 18.53 -25.47 21.10
N LEU A 199 19.17 -26.55 20.61
CA LEU A 199 20.60 -26.55 20.31
C LEU A 199 20.96 -25.54 19.22
N VAL A 200 20.19 -25.49 18.12
CA VAL A 200 20.39 -24.51 17.05
C VAL A 200 20.29 -23.09 17.59
N HIS A 201 19.29 -22.82 18.43
CA HIS A 201 19.12 -21.52 19.07
C HIS A 201 20.30 -21.16 19.96
N ASP A 202 20.60 -22.00 20.95
CA ASP A 202 21.61 -21.72 21.98
C ASP A 202 23.01 -21.55 21.37
N CYS A 203 23.40 -22.41 20.43
CA CYS A 203 24.71 -22.31 19.77
C CYS A 203 24.83 -21.06 18.89
N SER A 204 23.79 -20.75 18.10
CA SER A 204 23.83 -19.59 17.19
C SER A 204 23.82 -18.28 17.97
N ILE A 205 22.99 -18.17 19.01
CA ILE A 205 22.89 -16.98 19.85
C ILE A 205 24.17 -16.77 20.66
N ALA A 206 24.76 -17.82 21.23
CA ALA A 206 26.03 -17.71 21.95
C ALA A 206 27.16 -17.16 21.07
N GLN A 207 27.17 -17.49 19.78
CA GLN A 207 28.14 -17.00 18.82
C GLN A 207 27.85 -15.56 18.36
N LEU A 208 26.61 -15.27 17.98
CA LEU A 208 26.20 -13.97 17.44
C LEU A 208 26.19 -12.87 18.51
N LEU A 209 25.76 -13.20 19.73
CA LEU A 209 25.63 -12.26 20.85
C LEU A 209 26.77 -12.40 21.86
N GLN A 210 27.96 -12.79 21.42
CA GLN A 210 29.15 -12.68 22.26
C GLN A 210 29.30 -11.22 22.74
N PRO A 211 29.40 -10.94 24.05
CA PRO A 211 29.27 -9.58 24.59
C PRO A 211 30.14 -8.52 23.93
N ASP A 212 31.42 -8.82 23.68
CA ASP A 212 32.35 -7.89 23.01
C ASP A 212 31.94 -7.59 21.56
N LEU A 213 31.63 -8.64 20.79
CA LEU A 213 31.22 -8.49 19.39
C LEU A 213 29.91 -7.71 19.32
N ALA A 214 28.94 -8.05 20.18
CA ALA A 214 27.64 -7.42 20.18
C ALA A 214 27.73 -5.94 20.57
N ALA A 215 28.47 -5.60 21.62
CA ALA A 215 28.68 -4.23 22.06
C ALA A 215 29.40 -3.39 20.99
N ASP A 216 30.49 -3.91 20.41
CA ASP A 216 31.26 -3.20 19.39
C ASP A 216 30.44 -3.03 18.10
N ALA A 217 29.64 -4.03 17.71
CA ALA A 217 28.73 -3.96 16.55
C ALA A 217 27.58 -2.98 16.79
N VAL A 218 26.99 -2.94 17.99
CA VAL A 218 25.93 -1.96 18.35
C VAL A 218 26.48 -0.53 18.28
N GLN A 219 27.65 -0.26 18.86
CA GLN A 219 28.27 1.07 18.80
C GLN A 219 28.59 1.48 17.37
N PHE A 220 29.10 0.55 16.56
CA PHE A 220 29.41 0.82 15.16
C PHE A 220 28.15 1.08 14.33
N ALA A 221 27.11 0.25 14.46
CA ALA A 221 25.82 0.44 13.77
C ALA A 221 25.18 1.80 14.09
N VAL A 222 25.28 2.25 15.35
CA VAL A 222 24.77 3.56 15.73
C VAL A 222 25.62 4.68 15.13
N LEU A 223 26.95 4.54 15.11
CA LEU A 223 27.83 5.51 14.44
C LEU A 223 27.48 5.63 12.94
N GLU A 224 27.19 4.52 12.27
CA GLU A 224 26.78 4.53 10.85
C GLU A 224 25.49 5.31 10.64
N ILE A 225 24.47 5.07 11.44
CA ILE A 225 23.18 5.78 11.37
C ILE A 225 23.38 7.28 11.64
N VAL A 226 24.23 7.64 12.60
CA VAL A 226 24.57 9.04 12.91
C VAL A 226 25.33 9.70 11.76
N TRP A 227 26.30 9.01 11.18
CA TRP A 227 27.05 9.48 10.01
C TRP A 227 26.12 9.75 8.82
N LEU A 228 25.15 8.86 8.55
CA LEU A 228 24.17 9.06 7.48
C LEU A 228 23.26 10.27 7.74
N ALA A 229 22.82 10.47 9.00
CA ALA A 229 22.02 11.64 9.36
C ALA A 229 22.81 12.96 9.25
N ASP A 230 24.10 12.94 9.57
CA ASP A 230 25.00 14.10 9.39
C ASP A 230 25.17 14.44 7.89
N LEU A 231 25.27 13.44 7.01
CA LEU A 231 25.32 13.65 5.56
C LEU A 231 24.02 14.25 5.01
N LEU A 232 22.87 13.90 5.57
CA LEU A 232 21.56 14.45 5.17
C LEU A 232 21.39 15.93 5.56
N THR A 233 22.00 16.34 6.68
CA THR A 233 21.84 17.68 7.25
C THR A 233 22.95 18.65 6.83
N SER A 234 24.11 18.14 6.41
CA SER A 234 25.25 18.92 5.96
C SER A 234 25.00 19.53 4.57
N LYS A 235 24.94 20.87 4.47
CA LYS A 235 24.89 21.57 3.18
C LYS A 235 26.20 21.35 2.40
N PRO A 236 26.17 21.13 1.07
CA PRO A 236 27.38 21.08 0.27
C PRO A 236 28.13 22.42 0.40
N GLN A 237 29.36 22.37 0.87
CA GLN A 237 30.20 23.54 1.04
C GLN A 237 30.51 24.12 -0.35
N PRO A 238 30.26 25.41 -0.63
CA PRO A 238 30.60 25.99 -1.92
C PRO A 238 32.12 25.98 -2.06
N ASP A 239 32.62 25.28 -3.07
CA ASP A 239 34.03 25.28 -3.43
C ASP A 239 34.46 26.73 -3.72
N LYS A 240 35.41 27.25 -2.93
CA LYS A 240 35.95 28.61 -3.08
C LYS A 240 36.69 28.83 -4.41
N ASN A 241 36.87 27.80 -5.24
CA ASN A 241 37.66 27.84 -6.48
C ASN A 241 36.90 27.42 -7.76
N SER A 242 35.58 27.17 -7.72
CA SER A 242 34.82 26.87 -8.95
C SER A 242 33.85 27.99 -9.31
N SER A 243 34.19 28.80 -10.30
CA SER A 243 33.34 29.87 -10.85
C SER A 243 32.32 29.39 -11.91
N SER A 244 31.86 28.15 -11.82
CA SER A 244 30.83 27.60 -12.71
C SER A 244 29.56 27.28 -11.94
N SER A 245 28.55 28.14 -12.07
CA SER A 245 27.19 27.89 -11.65
C SER A 245 26.55 26.84 -12.56
N SER A 246 26.65 25.56 -12.20
CA SER A 246 25.81 24.49 -12.74
C SER A 246 25.15 23.74 -11.59
N SER A 247 23.88 24.06 -11.36
CA SER A 247 23.00 23.52 -10.32
C SER A 247 22.49 22.12 -10.68
N SER A 248 23.34 21.11 -10.55
CA SER A 248 22.90 19.71 -10.44
C SER A 248 23.59 19.07 -9.24
N SER A 249 23.03 19.29 -8.04
CA SER A 249 23.47 18.59 -6.84
C SER A 249 23.10 17.11 -6.97
N SER A 250 24.00 16.31 -7.54
CA SER A 250 23.97 14.86 -7.37
C SER A 250 23.99 14.61 -5.87
N SER A 251 22.92 14.05 -5.31
CA SER A 251 22.84 13.73 -3.89
C SER A 251 24.04 12.88 -3.51
N VAL A 252 24.75 13.28 -2.45
CA VAL A 252 25.90 12.53 -1.92
C VAL A 252 25.52 11.09 -1.56
N LEU A 253 24.23 10.84 -1.27
CA LEU A 253 23.67 9.51 -0.98
C LEU A 253 23.46 8.63 -2.21
N SER A 254 23.58 9.18 -3.42
CA SER A 254 23.62 8.38 -4.65
C SER A 254 24.84 7.47 -4.73
N LEU A 255 25.84 7.69 -3.88
CA LEU A 255 27.05 6.88 -3.78
C LEU A 255 26.99 5.83 -2.67
N VAL A 256 26.04 5.94 -1.74
CA VAL A 256 26.01 5.12 -0.53
C VAL A 256 25.12 3.88 -0.76
N PRO A 257 25.63 2.65 -0.56
CA PRO A 257 24.83 1.43 -0.69
C PRO A 257 23.67 1.36 0.32
N GLU A 258 22.54 0.76 -0.08
CA GLU A 258 21.39 0.53 0.81
C GLU A 258 21.72 -0.38 2.00
N SER A 259 22.67 -1.31 1.80
CA SER A 259 23.13 -2.27 2.81
C SER A 259 23.62 -1.59 4.08
N VAL A 260 24.24 -0.41 3.98
CA VAL A 260 24.80 0.31 5.14
C VAL A 260 23.73 0.60 6.20
N LEU A 261 22.60 1.19 5.79
CA LEU A 261 21.53 1.52 6.71
C LEU A 261 20.65 0.30 7.04
N SER A 262 20.40 -0.55 6.04
CA SER A 262 19.61 -1.77 6.23
C SER A 262 20.24 -2.72 7.26
N ASP A 263 21.55 -2.97 7.15
CA ASP A 263 22.27 -3.90 8.04
C ASP A 263 22.38 -3.34 9.46
N ALA A 264 22.68 -2.05 9.60
CA ALA A 264 22.71 -1.39 10.91
C ALA A 264 21.35 -1.48 11.62
N ALA A 265 20.26 -1.16 10.92
CA ALA A 265 18.91 -1.23 11.48
C ALA A 265 18.49 -2.67 11.82
N ALA A 266 18.81 -3.63 10.95
CA ALA A 266 18.50 -5.06 11.14
C ALA A 266 19.31 -5.66 12.31
N TRP A 267 20.57 -5.28 12.48
CA TRP A 267 21.39 -5.72 13.62
C TRP A 267 20.85 -5.21 14.95
N LEU A 268 20.54 -3.92 15.05
CA LEU A 268 19.95 -3.34 16.27
C LEU A 268 18.60 -3.98 16.60
N THR A 269 17.76 -4.21 15.59
CA THR A 269 16.49 -4.93 15.72
C THR A 269 16.70 -6.33 16.29
N PHE A 270 17.66 -7.08 15.73
CA PHE A 270 18.01 -8.42 16.18
C PHE A 270 18.43 -8.43 17.66
N VAL A 271 19.35 -7.56 18.07
CA VAL A 271 19.84 -7.48 19.47
C VAL A 271 18.71 -7.23 20.46
N ILE A 272 17.81 -6.29 20.16
CA ILE A 272 16.68 -5.97 21.04
C ILE A 272 15.68 -7.14 21.10
N GLN A 273 15.37 -7.77 19.96
CA GLN A 273 14.46 -8.92 19.91
C GLN A 273 15.00 -10.14 20.68
N GLN A 274 16.32 -10.33 20.76
CA GLN A 274 16.93 -11.39 21.57
C GLN A 274 16.95 -11.05 23.08
N GLY A 275 16.34 -9.94 23.50
CA GLY A 275 16.27 -9.51 24.91
C GLY A 275 17.59 -8.99 25.46
N GLN A 276 18.52 -8.56 24.59
CA GLN A 276 19.84 -8.02 24.95
C GLN A 276 19.88 -6.49 24.87
N SER A 277 18.78 -5.81 25.24
CA SER A 277 18.66 -4.34 25.20
C SER A 277 19.69 -3.62 26.07
N GLU A 278 20.30 -4.32 27.05
CA GLU A 278 21.41 -3.81 27.87
C GLU A 278 22.64 -3.42 27.03
N GLN A 279 22.83 -4.04 25.86
CA GLN A 279 23.93 -3.68 24.94
C GLN A 279 23.79 -2.25 24.40
N LEU A 280 22.58 -1.70 24.37
CA LEU A 280 22.33 -0.31 23.96
C LEU A 280 22.61 0.71 25.08
N ALA A 281 22.87 0.27 26.32
CA ALA A 281 23.13 1.19 27.43
C ALA A 281 24.40 2.04 27.22
N ALA A 282 25.35 1.56 26.42
CA ALA A 282 26.58 2.27 26.08
C ALA A 282 26.42 3.33 24.98
N VAL A 283 25.20 3.51 24.45
CA VAL A 283 24.92 4.36 23.30
C VAL A 283 24.03 5.55 23.70
N PRO A 284 24.28 6.77 23.18
CA PRO A 284 23.38 7.90 23.36
C PRO A 284 22.07 7.72 22.57
N ILE A 285 21.03 7.15 23.21
CA ILE A 285 19.71 6.93 22.59
C ILE A 285 19.11 8.21 22.00
N GLY A 286 19.33 9.37 22.63
CA GLY A 286 18.89 10.66 22.09
C GLY A 286 19.49 11.00 20.72
N LEU A 287 20.76 10.64 20.49
CA LEU A 287 21.43 10.85 19.21
C LEU A 287 20.94 9.85 18.16
N LEU A 288 20.77 8.58 18.55
CA LEU A 288 20.19 7.55 17.69
C LEU A 288 18.78 7.95 17.21
N MET A 289 17.91 8.37 18.13
CA MET A 289 16.53 8.77 17.79
C MET A 289 16.47 9.96 16.86
N ARG A 290 17.30 11.01 17.08
CA ARG A 290 17.39 12.14 16.15
C ARG A 290 17.80 11.69 14.75
N SER A 291 18.80 10.80 14.67
CA SER A 291 19.34 10.32 13.41
C SER A 291 18.34 9.46 12.63
N LEU A 292 17.64 8.55 13.29
CA LEU A 292 16.56 7.74 12.69
C LEU A 292 15.43 8.62 12.17
N VAL A 293 15.01 9.63 12.95
CA VAL A 293 13.95 10.56 12.51
C VAL A 293 14.43 11.43 11.34
N THR A 294 15.68 11.91 11.34
CA THR A 294 16.26 12.66 10.21
C THR A 294 16.22 11.84 8.92
N VAL A 295 16.52 10.54 8.98
CA VAL A 295 16.40 9.64 7.82
C VAL A 295 14.96 9.59 7.30
N LEU A 296 13.97 9.47 8.18
CA LEU A 296 12.54 9.46 7.81
C LEU A 296 12.02 10.82 7.31
N GLU A 297 12.66 11.93 7.70
CA GLU A 297 12.27 13.29 7.28
C GLU A 297 12.77 13.67 5.88
N HIS A 298 13.67 12.90 5.27
CA HIS A 298 14.26 13.17 3.95
C HIS A 298 13.92 12.10 2.90
N PRO A 299 12.63 11.89 2.57
CA PRO A 299 12.20 10.84 1.64
C PRO A 299 12.63 11.09 0.18
N SER A 300 12.99 12.33 -0.18
CA SER A 300 13.55 12.64 -1.50
C SER A 300 14.95 12.06 -1.70
N GLU A 301 15.67 11.87 -0.60
CA GLU A 301 17.08 11.45 -0.56
C GLU A 301 17.21 9.95 -0.27
N VAL A 302 16.44 9.43 0.69
CA VAL A 302 16.34 7.99 1.01
C VAL A 302 15.12 7.41 0.31
N ARG A 303 15.30 6.96 -0.93
CA ARG A 303 14.18 6.51 -1.79
C ARG A 303 13.85 5.02 -1.63
N SER A 304 14.77 4.22 -1.08
CA SER A 304 14.53 2.79 -0.86
C SER A 304 13.55 2.55 0.29
N LEU A 305 12.32 2.14 -0.03
CA LEU A 305 11.28 1.80 0.95
C LEU A 305 11.61 0.55 1.79
N LEU A 306 12.47 -0.35 1.30
CA LEU A 306 12.99 -1.46 2.10
C LEU A 306 13.74 -0.96 3.32
N VAL A 307 14.66 -0.01 3.09
CA VAL A 307 15.49 0.56 4.14
C VAL A 307 14.62 1.33 5.14
N VAL A 308 13.64 2.09 4.64
CA VAL A 308 12.64 2.76 5.47
C VAL A 308 11.85 1.76 6.31
N ALA A 309 11.42 0.63 5.75
CA ALA A 309 10.72 -0.41 6.52
C ALA A 309 11.59 -1.02 7.63
N LYS A 310 12.90 -1.24 7.39
CA LYS A 310 13.82 -1.69 8.44
C LYS A 310 13.99 -0.65 9.56
N VAL A 311 14.01 0.64 9.22
CA VAL A 311 14.05 1.74 10.21
C VAL A 311 12.76 1.78 11.03
N VAL A 312 11.59 1.65 10.39
CA VAL A 312 10.29 1.57 11.08
C VAL A 312 10.25 0.34 12.00
N GLN A 313 10.72 -0.82 11.54
CA GLN A 313 10.81 -2.02 12.36
C GLN A 313 11.71 -1.83 13.59
N LEU A 314 12.85 -1.17 13.44
CA LEU A 314 13.73 -0.83 14.55
C LEU A 314 13.02 0.07 15.56
N LEU A 315 12.34 1.13 15.10
CA LEU A 315 11.59 2.05 15.96
C LEU A 315 10.48 1.33 16.74
N LEU A 316 9.75 0.42 16.09
CA LEU A 316 8.75 -0.42 16.75
C LEU A 316 9.38 -1.25 17.86
N VAL A 317 10.48 -1.94 17.58
CA VAL A 317 11.13 -2.81 18.57
C VAL A 317 11.79 -1.99 19.71
N MET A 318 12.20 -0.76 19.46
CA MET A 318 12.70 0.16 20.51
C MET A 318 11.59 0.68 21.45
N LEU A 319 10.37 0.87 20.94
CA LEU A 319 9.21 1.36 21.72
C LEU A 319 8.38 0.23 22.33
N ALA A 320 8.32 -0.90 21.63
CA ALA A 320 7.43 -2.02 21.90
C ALA A 320 8.16 -3.35 21.70
N PRO A 321 9.27 -3.62 22.42
CA PRO A 321 10.04 -4.85 22.24
C PRO A 321 9.18 -6.11 22.42
N GLN A 322 8.11 -6.03 23.23
CA GLN A 322 7.14 -7.09 23.45
C GLN A 322 6.29 -7.46 22.21
N VAL A 323 6.08 -6.54 21.25
CA VAL A 323 5.07 -6.68 20.18
C VAL A 323 5.47 -7.72 19.13
N ASN A 324 6.77 -7.89 18.88
CA ASN A 324 7.29 -8.93 17.97
C ASN A 324 7.72 -10.20 18.70
N LEU A 325 7.61 -10.22 20.03
CA LEU A 325 8.20 -11.26 20.85
C LEU A 325 7.19 -12.37 21.08
N GLU A 326 7.16 -13.25 20.09
CA GLU A 326 7.04 -14.67 20.36
C GLU A 326 8.21 -15.11 21.27
N ARG A 327 8.18 -14.75 22.58
CA ARG A 327 9.00 -15.38 23.64
C ARG A 327 8.52 -16.81 23.86
N ARG A 328 8.67 -17.57 22.80
CA ARG A 328 8.69 -19.01 22.73
C ARG A 328 9.80 -19.45 23.69
N THR A 329 9.40 -20.09 24.78
CA THR A 329 10.24 -20.75 25.80
C THR A 329 10.99 -19.92 26.87
N ARG A 330 10.34 -18.98 27.56
CA ARG A 330 10.76 -18.64 28.95
C ARG A 330 9.60 -18.58 29.94
N GLY A 331 9.52 -19.61 30.80
CA GLY A 331 8.96 -19.54 32.15
C GLY A 331 7.46 -19.83 32.32
N ALA A 332 7.14 -20.71 33.27
CA ALA A 332 5.79 -21.11 33.67
C ALA A 332 4.94 -20.02 34.37
N LEU A 333 5.33 -18.75 34.29
CA LEU A 333 4.62 -17.62 34.88
C LEU A 333 4.25 -16.62 33.78
N GLY A 334 3.05 -16.81 33.24
CA GLY A 334 2.46 -15.91 32.26
C GLY A 334 2.18 -14.53 32.86
N ARG A 335 2.88 -13.52 32.32
CA ARG A 335 2.47 -12.14 32.04
C ARG A 335 3.67 -11.44 31.40
N SER A 336 3.43 -10.71 30.30
CA SER A 336 4.43 -10.00 29.52
C SER A 336 5.07 -8.86 30.31
N ASN A 337 6.04 -9.17 31.15
CA ASN A 337 6.86 -8.16 31.82
C ASN A 337 8.10 -7.88 30.97
N LEU A 338 8.24 -6.62 30.56
CA LEU A 338 9.47 -6.07 30.01
C LEU A 338 10.62 -6.34 30.98
N SER A 339 11.78 -6.73 30.46
CA SER A 339 13.01 -6.78 31.26
C SER A 339 13.40 -5.36 31.71
N PRO A 340 14.18 -5.21 32.79
CA PRO A 340 14.67 -3.91 33.23
C PRO A 340 15.38 -3.11 32.12
N GLY A 341 16.18 -3.79 31.29
CA GLY A 341 16.86 -3.17 30.15
C GLY A 341 15.89 -2.66 29.07
N GLU A 342 14.82 -3.42 28.78
CA GLU A 342 13.79 -2.98 27.83
C GLU A 342 12.99 -1.80 28.37
N MET A 343 12.61 -1.80 29.65
CA MET A 343 11.93 -0.66 30.27
C MET A 343 12.80 0.61 30.22
N ALA A 344 14.09 0.48 30.49
CA ALA A 344 15.04 1.59 30.41
C ALA A 344 15.18 2.13 28.99
N LEU A 345 15.21 1.25 27.98
CA LEU A 345 15.24 1.64 26.57
C LEU A 345 13.99 2.43 26.18
N VAL A 346 12.79 1.89 26.45
CA VAL A 346 11.52 2.54 26.11
C VAL A 346 11.41 3.91 26.78
N ALA A 347 11.72 4.00 28.08
CA ALA A 347 11.72 5.25 28.81
C ALA A 347 12.72 6.27 28.22
N SER A 348 13.91 5.81 27.82
CA SER A 348 14.93 6.66 27.21
C SER A 348 14.47 7.21 25.86
N VAL A 349 13.84 6.36 25.03
CA VAL A 349 13.29 6.75 23.71
C VAL A 349 12.19 7.79 23.85
N LEU A 350 11.17 7.52 24.70
CA LEU A 350 10.06 8.46 24.95
C LEU A 350 10.53 9.77 25.61
N GLY A 351 11.65 9.73 26.32
CA GLY A 351 12.28 10.93 26.91
C GLY A 351 12.92 11.87 25.89
N THR A 352 13.15 11.45 24.65
CA THR A 352 13.83 12.27 23.63
C THR A 352 12.92 13.33 23.00
N SER A 353 13.49 14.48 22.64
CA SER A 353 12.77 15.51 21.88
C SER A 353 12.32 15.03 20.49
N ALA A 354 13.14 14.18 19.86
CA ALA A 354 12.85 13.59 18.55
C ALA A 354 11.58 12.74 18.59
N ALA A 355 11.41 11.87 19.61
CA ALA A 355 10.20 11.08 19.79
C ALA A 355 8.97 11.96 20.05
N GLN A 356 9.11 13.00 20.87
CA GLN A 356 8.00 13.84 21.31
C GLN A 356 7.48 14.80 20.23
N GLN A 357 8.34 15.26 19.31
CA GLN A 357 7.99 16.37 18.40
C GLN A 357 8.12 16.01 16.90
N GLN A 358 9.03 15.12 16.53
CA GLN A 358 9.41 14.92 15.12
C GLN A 358 9.02 13.54 14.58
N LEU A 359 8.98 12.53 15.44
CA LEU A 359 8.69 11.15 15.05
C LEU A 359 7.26 10.99 14.50
N VAL A 360 6.25 11.54 15.18
CA VAL A 360 4.85 11.47 14.75
C VAL A 360 4.64 11.99 13.32
N PRO A 361 5.03 13.24 12.98
CA PRO A 361 4.85 13.73 11.61
C PRO A 361 5.74 12.99 10.60
N ALA A 362 6.91 12.46 10.99
CA ALA A 362 7.73 11.63 10.11
C ALA A 362 7.02 10.32 9.74
N LEU A 363 6.44 9.62 10.72
CA LEU A 363 5.69 8.39 10.50
C LEU A 363 4.46 8.62 9.61
N MET A 364 3.71 9.70 9.82
CA MET A 364 2.56 10.04 8.98
C MET A 364 2.94 10.28 7.52
N ARG A 365 4.10 10.91 7.25
CA ARG A 365 4.61 11.09 5.88
C ARG A 365 5.00 9.75 5.25
N VAL A 366 5.72 8.91 5.98
CA VAL A 366 6.15 7.58 5.52
C VAL A 366 4.93 6.69 5.22
N TYR A 367 3.90 6.75 6.06
CA TYR A 367 2.65 6.01 5.86
C TYR A 367 1.99 6.34 4.51
N GLY A 368 1.90 7.64 4.18
CA GLY A 368 1.34 8.09 2.91
C GLY A 368 2.23 7.77 1.70
N GLN A 369 3.54 7.62 1.90
CA GLN A 369 4.51 7.28 0.84
C GLN A 369 4.61 5.78 0.57
N ALA A 370 4.10 4.93 1.47
CA ALA A 370 4.14 3.46 1.34
C ALA A 370 3.48 2.91 0.07
N ASP A 371 2.59 3.69 -0.58
CA ASP A 371 1.96 3.30 -1.85
C ASP A 371 2.92 3.37 -3.05
N PHE A 372 4.04 4.10 -2.91
CA PHE A 372 4.94 4.43 -4.01
C PHE A 372 6.18 3.52 -4.05
N VAL A 373 6.01 2.26 -4.48
CA VAL A 373 7.14 1.41 -4.90
C VAL A 373 7.23 1.48 -6.42
N VAL A 374 7.98 2.45 -6.94
CA VAL A 374 8.18 2.62 -8.38
C VAL A 374 9.61 2.30 -8.76
N GLY A 375 9.76 1.37 -9.68
CA GLY A 375 10.95 1.27 -10.55
C GLY A 375 12.21 0.69 -9.93
N LEU A 376 12.13 0.08 -8.75
CA LEU A 376 13.24 -0.69 -8.21
C LEU A 376 12.92 -2.17 -8.36
N ASP A 377 13.81 -2.90 -9.04
CA ASP A 377 14.05 -4.35 -8.87
C ASP A 377 14.47 -4.63 -7.41
N VAL A 378 13.71 -4.11 -6.43
CA VAL A 378 13.70 -4.60 -5.07
C VAL A 378 13.03 -5.95 -5.16
N ASP A 379 13.67 -6.99 -4.66
CA ASP A 379 13.06 -8.30 -4.47
C ASP A 379 11.70 -8.11 -3.78
N ARG A 380 10.64 -8.14 -4.59
CA ARG A 380 9.28 -7.73 -4.20
C ARG A 380 8.71 -8.66 -3.12
N ASP A 381 9.35 -9.80 -2.93
CA ASP A 381 9.07 -10.79 -1.89
C ASP A 381 9.43 -10.29 -0.48
N ASP A 382 10.33 -9.30 -0.34
CA ASP A 382 10.81 -8.81 0.96
C ASP A 382 10.14 -7.51 1.44
N TYR A 383 9.34 -6.83 0.61
CA TYR A 383 8.62 -5.60 0.98
C TYR A 383 7.10 -5.75 0.88
N ASP A 384 6.42 -5.57 2.00
CA ASP A 384 4.96 -5.43 2.07
C ASP A 384 4.57 -4.08 2.71
N LYS A 385 3.81 -3.27 1.96
CA LYS A 385 3.34 -1.96 2.42
C LYS A 385 2.42 -2.08 3.64
N PHE A 386 1.60 -3.13 3.69
CA PHE A 386 0.63 -3.33 4.77
C PHE A 386 1.35 -3.70 6.06
N THR A 387 2.38 -4.55 5.99
CA THR A 387 3.26 -4.85 7.13
C THR A 387 3.94 -3.59 7.66
N MET A 388 4.52 -2.74 6.79
CA MET A 388 5.16 -1.50 7.24
C MET A 388 4.14 -0.54 7.89
N ARG A 389 2.97 -0.35 7.27
CA ARG A 389 1.89 0.49 7.82
C ARG A 389 1.37 -0.03 9.15
N HIS A 390 1.22 -1.33 9.29
CA HIS A 390 0.84 -1.95 10.55
C HIS A 390 1.87 -1.70 11.66
N GLN A 391 3.17 -1.78 11.34
CA GLN A 391 4.22 -1.41 12.30
C GLN A 391 4.13 0.07 12.70
N ILE A 392 3.78 0.95 11.75
CA ILE A 392 3.52 2.38 12.05
C ILE A 392 2.29 2.53 12.95
N ASP A 393 1.20 1.81 12.68
CA ASP A 393 -0.02 1.84 13.51
C ASP A 393 0.31 1.49 14.97
N GLN A 394 1.07 0.40 15.18
CA GLN A 394 1.54 -0.03 16.49
C GLN A 394 2.46 1.00 17.17
N ILE A 395 3.37 1.63 16.42
CA ILE A 395 4.20 2.70 16.96
C ILE A 395 3.34 3.88 17.41
N LEU A 396 2.35 4.29 16.61
CA LEU A 396 1.48 5.41 16.93
C LEU A 396 0.60 5.12 18.16
N GLU A 397 0.13 3.89 18.34
CA GLU A 397 -0.57 3.45 19.55
C GLU A 397 0.31 3.52 20.80
N GLU A 398 1.58 3.09 20.71
CA GLU A 398 2.52 3.20 21.82
C GLU A 398 2.86 4.66 22.15
N LEU A 399 3.07 5.49 21.13
CA LEU A 399 3.27 6.94 21.30
C LEU A 399 2.04 7.61 21.91
N TRP A 400 0.82 7.16 21.58
CA TRP A 400 -0.42 7.69 22.13
C TRP A 400 -0.50 7.53 23.66
N ARG A 401 0.17 6.52 24.23
CA ARG A 401 0.20 6.29 25.69
C ARG A 401 0.99 7.37 26.45
N ASP A 402 1.98 8.01 25.82
CA ASP A 402 2.70 9.15 26.39
C ASP A 402 1.96 10.47 26.12
N GLU A 403 1.79 11.29 27.17
CA GLU A 403 1.01 12.53 27.10
C GLU A 403 1.61 13.57 26.13
N ARG A 404 2.94 13.66 26.05
CA ARG A 404 3.61 14.67 25.19
C ARG A 404 3.47 14.31 23.71
N CYS A 405 3.61 13.02 23.40
CA CYS A 405 3.44 12.51 22.04
C CYS A 405 1.98 12.61 21.59
N ARG A 406 1.03 12.34 22.49
CA ARG A 406 -0.41 12.54 22.25
C ARG A 406 -0.73 13.99 21.88
N GLU A 407 -0.13 14.95 22.56
CA GLU A 407 -0.33 16.37 22.27
C GLU A 407 0.24 16.77 20.90
N CYS A 408 1.37 16.19 20.48
CA CYS A 408 1.91 16.36 19.12
C CYS A 408 0.92 15.88 18.05
N ILE A 409 0.27 14.73 18.25
CA ILE A 409 -0.77 14.22 17.33
C ILE A 409 -1.94 15.20 17.26
N ARG A 410 -2.42 15.72 18.40
CA ARG A 410 -3.50 16.73 18.43
C ARG A 410 -3.12 18.02 17.70
N GLN A 411 -1.88 18.48 17.82
CA GLN A 411 -1.39 19.67 17.11
C GLN A 411 -1.44 19.48 15.59
N HIS A 412 -1.02 18.32 15.08
CA HIS A 412 -1.09 18.03 13.65
C HIS A 412 -2.52 17.83 13.15
N ALA A 413 -3.41 17.25 13.96
CA ALA A 413 -4.84 17.15 13.65
C ALA A 413 -5.50 18.53 13.56
N THR A 414 -5.27 19.41 14.54
CA THR A 414 -5.82 20.78 14.55
C THR A 414 -5.28 21.64 13.42
N ALA A 415 -3.99 21.53 13.08
CA ALA A 415 -3.40 22.21 11.93
C ALA A 415 -4.02 21.75 10.60
N SER A 416 -4.28 20.45 10.47
CA SER A 416 -4.94 19.88 9.29
C SER A 416 -6.40 20.34 9.18
N ALA A 417 -7.13 20.37 10.30
CA ALA A 417 -8.49 20.88 10.34
C ALA A 417 -8.57 22.39 10.01
N ALA A 418 -7.60 23.18 10.45
CA ALA A 418 -7.48 24.60 10.09
C ALA A 418 -7.19 24.79 8.60
N ALA A 419 -6.30 23.96 8.03
CA ALA A 419 -6.00 23.99 6.60
C ALA A 419 -7.22 23.59 5.74
N ALA A 420 -7.98 22.58 6.17
CA ALA A 420 -9.23 22.18 5.51
C ALA A 420 -10.29 23.30 5.54
N ALA A 421 -10.44 23.98 6.68
CA ALA A 421 -11.35 25.13 6.80
C ALA A 421 -10.93 26.30 5.90
N ALA A 422 -9.62 26.54 5.74
CA ALA A 422 -9.09 27.57 4.83
C ALA A 422 -9.25 27.20 3.35
N ALA A 423 -9.14 25.91 3.01
CA ALA A 423 -9.30 25.40 1.65
C ALA A 423 -10.75 25.41 1.14
N GLY A 424 -11.74 25.65 2.03
CA GLY A 424 -13.16 25.86 1.68
C GLY A 424 -13.44 27.07 0.77
N ALA A 425 -12.42 27.81 0.35
CA ALA A 425 -12.46 28.89 -0.62
C ALA A 425 -11.47 28.65 -1.78
N GLY A 426 -11.82 27.73 -2.70
CA GLY A 426 -11.42 27.76 -4.11
C GLY A 426 -9.94 27.88 -4.48
N THR A 427 -8.99 27.62 -3.57
CA THR A 427 -7.55 27.73 -3.87
C THR A 427 -6.86 26.42 -3.54
N ALA A 428 -6.41 25.73 -4.59
CA ALA A 428 -5.49 24.62 -4.45
C ALA A 428 -4.17 25.19 -3.88
N ALA A 429 -3.87 24.88 -2.62
CA ALA A 429 -2.59 25.21 -2.04
C ALA A 429 -1.49 24.50 -2.84
N ALA A 430 -0.57 25.28 -3.41
CA ALA A 430 0.58 24.77 -4.12
C ALA A 430 1.40 23.84 -3.21
N GLY A 431 1.41 22.54 -3.52
CA GLY A 431 2.34 21.56 -2.96
C GLY A 431 1.95 20.82 -1.67
N GLY A 432 0.67 20.83 -1.26
CA GLY A 432 0.20 20.09 -0.06
C GLY A 432 -0.92 19.08 -0.34
N VAL A 433 -0.91 17.94 0.38
CA VAL A 433 -2.02 16.98 0.39
C VAL A 433 -3.32 17.72 0.77
N PRO A 434 -4.43 17.58 0.01
CA PRO A 434 -5.69 18.22 0.34
C PRO A 434 -6.11 17.88 1.79
N GLY A 435 -6.27 18.89 2.64
CA GLY A 435 -6.67 18.72 4.05
C GLY A 435 -5.53 18.62 5.07
N GLY A 436 -4.26 18.68 4.68
CA GLY A 436 -3.11 18.64 5.58
C GLY A 436 -2.57 17.23 5.87
N LEU A 437 -1.39 17.15 6.50
CA LEU A 437 -0.65 15.89 6.71
C LEU A 437 -1.46 14.83 7.47
N PHE A 438 -2.15 15.24 8.55
CA PHE A 438 -2.93 14.33 9.36
C PHE A 438 -4.15 13.81 8.60
N ALA A 439 -4.83 14.68 7.83
CA ALA A 439 -5.99 14.25 7.05
C ALA A 439 -5.61 13.28 5.92
N GLY A 440 -4.47 13.54 5.25
CA GLY A 440 -3.90 12.60 4.28
C GLY A 440 -3.59 11.24 4.89
N PHE A 441 -2.96 11.22 6.07
CA PHE A 441 -2.69 10.00 6.82
C PHE A 441 -3.97 9.23 7.15
N VAL A 442 -4.96 9.86 7.79
CA VAL A 442 -6.23 9.20 8.14
C VAL A 442 -6.97 8.70 6.91
N SER A 443 -6.93 9.43 5.79
CA SER A 443 -7.52 8.96 4.55
C SER A 443 -6.83 7.69 4.04
N ALA A 444 -5.51 7.56 4.17
CA ALA A 444 -4.79 6.35 3.79
C ALA A 444 -5.15 5.18 4.72
N VAL A 445 -5.22 5.43 6.03
CA VAL A 445 -5.64 4.45 7.05
C VAL A 445 -7.05 3.90 6.75
N LEU A 446 -8.00 4.78 6.42
CA LEU A 446 -9.37 4.37 6.07
C LEU A 446 -9.42 3.53 4.79
N ASN A 447 -8.67 3.92 3.75
CA ASN A 447 -8.59 3.16 2.50
C ASN A 447 -8.03 1.74 2.75
N ASP A 448 -6.98 1.63 3.56
CA ASP A 448 -6.37 0.36 3.90
C ASP A 448 -7.31 -0.52 4.71
N LEU A 449 -7.99 0.05 5.70
CA LEU A 449 -8.99 -0.69 6.48
C LEU A 449 -10.09 -1.25 5.58
N MET A 450 -10.59 -0.44 4.62
CA MET A 450 -11.62 -0.87 3.66
C MET A 450 -11.15 -2.05 2.81
N TYR A 451 -9.94 -1.96 2.29
CA TYR A 451 -9.35 -3.03 1.50
C TYR A 451 -9.11 -4.31 2.33
N LEU A 452 -8.37 -4.19 3.43
CA LEU A 452 -7.94 -5.33 4.24
C LEU A 452 -9.14 -6.09 4.79
N PHE A 453 -10.17 -5.39 5.24
CA PHE A 453 -11.33 -6.01 5.83
C PHE A 453 -12.19 -6.74 4.79
N LYS A 454 -12.48 -6.10 3.65
CA LYS A 454 -13.23 -6.71 2.54
C LYS A 454 -12.51 -7.95 2.02
N ASP A 455 -11.22 -7.82 1.70
CA ASP A 455 -10.40 -8.92 1.17
C ASP A 455 -10.32 -10.06 2.19
N SER A 456 -10.15 -9.77 3.49
CA SER A 456 -10.13 -10.83 4.50
C SER A 456 -11.43 -11.61 4.59
N LEU A 457 -12.60 -10.95 4.50
CA LEU A 457 -13.89 -11.64 4.51
C LEU A 457 -14.13 -12.47 3.24
N GLU A 458 -13.73 -11.97 2.08
CA GLU A 458 -13.80 -12.71 0.81
C GLU A 458 -12.95 -13.98 0.88
N ARG A 459 -11.72 -13.88 1.37
CA ARG A 459 -10.85 -15.06 1.55
C ARG A 459 -11.41 -16.06 2.57
N LEU A 460 -12.04 -15.59 3.65
CA LEU A 460 -12.71 -16.47 4.60
C LEU A 460 -13.89 -17.21 3.95
N ALA A 461 -14.63 -16.56 3.05
CA ALA A 461 -15.70 -17.19 2.29
C ALA A 461 -15.15 -18.28 1.36
N ASP A 462 -14.05 -18.02 0.65
CA ASP A 462 -13.37 -19.02 -0.17
C ASP A 462 -12.86 -20.21 0.67
N ILE A 463 -12.28 -19.94 1.84
CA ILE A 463 -11.86 -20.97 2.81
C ILE A 463 -13.06 -21.84 3.22
N LYS A 464 -14.19 -21.21 3.57
CA LYS A 464 -15.42 -21.94 3.96
C LYS A 464 -15.94 -22.81 2.82
N GLN A 465 -15.94 -22.30 1.60
CA GLN A 465 -16.39 -23.05 0.42
C GLN A 465 -15.54 -24.31 0.21
N ILE A 466 -14.22 -24.20 0.36
CA ILE A 466 -13.32 -25.37 0.24
C ILE A 466 -13.47 -26.33 1.41
N GLU A 467 -13.70 -25.82 2.63
CA GLU A 467 -14.01 -26.65 3.80
C GLU A 467 -15.30 -27.46 3.59
N ASP A 468 -16.33 -26.87 3.00
CA ASP A 468 -17.57 -27.57 2.64
C ASP A 468 -17.34 -28.64 1.57
N SER A 469 -16.56 -28.33 0.54
CA SER A 469 -16.21 -29.32 -0.49
C SER A 469 -15.36 -30.46 0.07
N LYS A 470 -14.57 -30.22 1.13
CA LYS A 470 -13.81 -31.26 1.85
C LYS A 470 -14.67 -32.09 2.80
N ALA A 471 -15.81 -31.55 3.27
CA ALA A 471 -16.71 -32.27 4.16
C ALA A 471 -17.38 -33.46 3.46
N ASP A 472 -17.61 -33.36 2.14
CA ASP A 472 -18.01 -34.50 1.31
C ASP A 472 -16.78 -35.34 0.90
N ALA A 473 -16.40 -36.28 1.76
CA ALA A 473 -15.24 -37.14 1.54
C ALA A 473 -15.33 -37.98 0.26
N ALA A 474 -16.53 -38.33 -0.21
CA ALA A 474 -16.72 -39.13 -1.41
C ALA A 474 -16.50 -38.28 -2.67
N ALA A 475 -17.09 -37.08 -2.72
CA ALA A 475 -16.86 -36.14 -3.82
C ALA A 475 -15.41 -35.65 -3.86
N TRP A 476 -14.79 -35.39 -2.71
CA TRP A 476 -13.40 -34.95 -2.62
C TRP A 476 -12.41 -36.01 -3.10
N ALA A 477 -12.65 -37.29 -2.77
CA ALA A 477 -11.83 -38.40 -3.23
C ALA A 477 -12.01 -38.69 -4.73
N ALA A 478 -13.16 -38.35 -5.30
CA ALA A 478 -13.46 -38.51 -6.72
C ALA A 478 -12.81 -37.44 -7.61
N LEU A 479 -12.39 -36.29 -7.04
CA LEU A 479 -11.61 -35.29 -7.77
C LEU A 479 -10.26 -35.85 -8.20
N ALA A 480 -9.80 -35.45 -9.39
CA ALA A 480 -8.48 -35.77 -9.90
C ALA A 480 -7.36 -35.24 -8.97
N GLU A 481 -6.24 -35.96 -8.91
CA GLU A 481 -5.16 -35.70 -7.94
C GLU A 481 -4.51 -34.32 -8.12
N ASP A 482 -4.37 -33.88 -9.37
CA ASP A 482 -3.91 -32.54 -9.75
C ASP A 482 -4.84 -31.44 -9.26
N VAL A 483 -6.15 -31.57 -9.50
CA VAL A 483 -7.17 -30.61 -9.04
C VAL A 483 -7.21 -30.55 -7.51
N ARG A 484 -7.04 -31.70 -6.84
CA ARG A 484 -7.01 -31.76 -5.38
C ARG A 484 -5.78 -31.06 -4.81
N ALA A 485 -4.60 -31.30 -5.38
CA ALA A 485 -3.36 -30.65 -4.96
C ALA A 485 -3.44 -29.13 -5.14
N ASP A 486 -4.02 -28.67 -6.24
CA ASP A 486 -4.21 -27.24 -6.53
C ASP A 486 -5.19 -26.58 -5.55
N LYS A 487 -6.32 -27.22 -5.26
CA LYS A 487 -7.26 -26.74 -4.24
C LYS A 487 -6.62 -26.69 -2.85
N GLU A 488 -5.75 -27.64 -2.50
CA GLU A 488 -5.03 -27.62 -1.22
C GLU A 488 -3.98 -26.50 -1.16
N ALA A 489 -3.25 -26.25 -2.26
CA ALA A 489 -2.30 -25.15 -2.35
C ALA A 489 -3.01 -23.80 -2.22
N PHE A 490 -4.11 -23.61 -2.95
CA PHE A 490 -4.96 -22.41 -2.86
C PHE A 490 -5.50 -22.23 -1.43
N TYR A 491 -6.06 -23.28 -0.82
CA TYR A 491 -6.54 -23.26 0.57
C TYR A 491 -5.45 -22.79 1.55
N ARG A 492 -4.24 -23.37 1.48
CA ARG A 492 -3.12 -22.96 2.36
C ARG A 492 -2.67 -21.52 2.10
N GLY A 493 -2.72 -21.06 0.85
CA GLY A 493 -2.49 -19.68 0.46
C GLY A 493 -3.47 -18.73 1.15
N GLN A 494 -4.76 -18.99 1.00
CA GLN A 494 -5.83 -18.19 1.60
C GLN A 494 -5.75 -18.15 3.12
N GLN A 495 -5.47 -19.30 3.77
CA GLN A 495 -5.35 -19.38 5.22
C GLN A 495 -4.27 -18.46 5.78
N ARG A 496 -3.12 -18.35 5.11
CA ARG A 496 -2.01 -17.49 5.56
C ARG A 496 -2.37 -16.02 5.40
N THR A 497 -2.87 -15.62 4.24
CA THR A 497 -3.18 -14.22 3.93
C THR A 497 -4.36 -13.70 4.74
N ALA A 498 -5.44 -14.47 4.86
CA ALA A 498 -6.64 -14.06 5.60
C ALA A 498 -6.34 -13.78 7.07
N GLY A 499 -5.54 -14.64 7.73
CA GLY A 499 -5.17 -14.45 9.13
C GLY A 499 -4.28 -13.23 9.36
N GLY A 500 -3.37 -12.95 8.42
CA GLY A 500 -2.52 -11.75 8.44
C GLY A 500 -3.34 -10.48 8.24
N PHE A 501 -4.07 -10.37 7.14
CA PHE A 501 -4.84 -9.16 6.81
C PHE A 501 -5.93 -8.85 7.85
N MET A 502 -6.57 -9.87 8.43
CA MET A 502 -7.54 -9.65 9.51
C MET A 502 -6.88 -9.12 10.78
N ALA A 503 -5.67 -9.59 11.12
CA ALA A 503 -4.91 -9.04 12.25
C ALA A 503 -4.56 -7.57 12.02
N LEU A 504 -4.12 -7.23 10.79
CA LEU A 504 -3.81 -5.86 10.40
C LEU A 504 -5.07 -4.98 10.48
N ALA A 505 -6.18 -5.40 9.88
CA ALA A 505 -7.44 -4.67 9.92
C ALA A 505 -7.92 -4.38 11.35
N ARG A 506 -7.76 -5.34 12.27
CA ARG A 506 -8.12 -5.15 13.68
C ARG A 506 -7.29 -4.05 14.36
N THR A 507 -5.97 -4.04 14.16
CA THR A 507 -5.08 -3.01 14.73
C THR A 507 -5.32 -1.64 14.09
N THR A 508 -5.48 -1.58 12.77
CA THR A 508 -5.80 -0.32 12.08
C THR A 508 -7.13 0.27 12.58
N LEU A 509 -8.13 -0.57 12.85
CA LEU A 509 -9.39 -0.14 13.47
C LEU A 509 -9.23 0.31 14.93
N GLU A 510 -8.38 -0.35 15.71
CA GLU A 510 -8.07 0.02 17.10
C GLU A 510 -7.42 1.42 17.17
N LEU A 511 -6.46 1.69 16.30
CA LEU A 511 -5.87 3.01 16.11
C LEU A 511 -6.94 4.05 15.74
N LEU A 512 -7.80 3.76 14.75
CA LEU A 512 -8.87 4.69 14.36
C LEU A 512 -9.79 5.02 15.54
N ASN A 513 -10.23 4.01 16.30
CA ASN A 513 -11.08 4.20 17.47
C ASN A 513 -10.41 4.99 18.60
N THR A 514 -9.09 4.86 18.72
CA THR A 514 -8.29 5.65 19.67
C THR A 514 -8.22 7.11 19.23
N LEU A 515 -8.00 7.37 17.94
CA LEU A 515 -7.92 8.72 17.38
C LEU A 515 -9.30 9.41 17.37
N SER A 516 -10.37 8.73 16.92
CA SER A 516 -11.73 9.29 16.88
C SER A 516 -12.35 9.46 18.26
N GLY A 517 -11.85 8.74 19.27
CA GLY A 517 -12.26 8.90 20.66
C GLY A 517 -11.82 10.21 21.31
N ASP A 518 -10.79 10.88 20.77
CA ASP A 518 -10.32 12.17 21.28
C ASP A 518 -11.13 13.33 20.67
N ALA A 519 -11.72 14.16 21.51
CA ALA A 519 -12.62 15.23 21.09
C ALA A 519 -11.96 16.30 20.20
N VAL A 520 -10.65 16.49 20.31
CA VAL A 520 -9.91 17.45 19.47
C VAL A 520 -9.70 16.86 18.08
N ILE A 521 -9.29 15.60 18.02
CA ILE A 521 -9.00 14.90 16.76
C ILE A 521 -10.29 14.60 15.98
N ALA A 522 -11.37 14.22 16.67
CA ALA A 522 -12.68 13.92 16.08
C ALA A 522 -13.16 15.03 15.12
N ARG A 523 -12.86 16.31 15.40
CA ARG A 523 -13.20 17.44 14.52
C ARG A 523 -12.64 17.31 13.11
N THR A 524 -11.48 16.67 12.95
CA THR A 524 -10.83 16.45 11.65
C THR A 524 -11.59 15.41 10.82
N PHE A 525 -12.14 14.37 11.46
CA PHE A 525 -13.01 13.39 10.81
C PHE A 525 -14.34 13.98 10.34
N LEU A 526 -14.78 15.10 10.95
CA LEU A 526 -16.04 15.77 10.63
C LEU A 526 -15.93 16.78 9.47
N GLN A 527 -14.76 16.89 8.83
CA GLN A 527 -14.50 17.81 7.73
C GLN A 527 -14.22 17.06 6.42
N GLN A 528 -14.54 17.69 5.29
CA GLN A 528 -14.20 17.13 3.98
C GLN A 528 -12.67 17.21 3.74
N PRO A 529 -12.06 16.20 3.09
CA PRO A 529 -12.67 15.04 2.43
C PRO A 529 -12.91 13.80 3.34
N LEU A 530 -12.54 13.85 4.62
CA LEU A 530 -12.61 12.69 5.52
C LEU A 530 -14.03 12.31 5.93
N LEU A 531 -14.92 13.30 6.04
CA LEU A 531 -16.30 13.11 6.50
C LEU A 531 -17.05 12.05 5.68
N GLY A 532 -17.07 12.19 4.35
CA GLY A 532 -17.75 11.23 3.47
C GLY A 532 -17.13 9.84 3.55
N LYS A 533 -15.79 9.75 3.53
CA LYS A 533 -15.06 8.47 3.63
C LYS A 533 -15.34 7.74 4.94
N THR A 534 -15.37 8.48 6.05
CA THR A 534 -15.62 7.88 7.38
C THR A 534 -17.06 7.41 7.52
N ALA A 535 -18.02 8.19 7.01
CA ALA A 535 -19.43 7.79 6.99
C ALA A 535 -19.65 6.54 6.13
N TYR A 536 -19.08 6.51 4.93
CA TYR A 536 -19.09 5.34 4.05
C TYR A 536 -18.46 4.12 4.72
N ALA A 537 -17.25 4.26 5.29
CA ALA A 537 -16.57 3.16 5.97
C ALA A 537 -17.42 2.58 7.11
N ALA A 538 -18.03 3.42 7.94
CA ALA A 538 -18.90 2.98 9.02
C ALA A 538 -20.11 2.17 8.50
N LEU A 539 -20.79 2.65 7.44
CA LEU A 539 -21.93 1.93 6.86
C LEU A 539 -21.52 0.63 6.18
N HIS A 540 -20.50 0.71 5.34
CA HIS A 540 -20.04 -0.44 4.56
C HIS A 540 -19.55 -1.57 5.45
N PHE A 541 -18.79 -1.27 6.51
CA PHE A 541 -18.37 -2.32 7.46
C PHE A 541 -19.51 -2.91 8.27
N LEU A 542 -20.46 -2.08 8.72
CA LEU A 542 -21.66 -2.59 9.39
C LEU A 542 -22.44 -3.51 8.46
N GLU A 543 -22.58 -3.15 7.19
CA GLU A 543 -23.20 -4.01 6.18
C GLU A 543 -22.45 -5.34 6.02
N LEU A 544 -21.13 -5.31 5.89
CA LEU A 544 -20.33 -6.52 5.75
C LEU A 544 -20.45 -7.44 6.98
N LEU A 545 -20.52 -6.90 8.19
CA LEU A 545 -20.60 -7.67 9.45
C LEU A 545 -22.01 -8.16 9.79
N VAL A 546 -23.02 -7.37 9.51
CA VAL A 546 -24.43 -7.63 9.86
C VAL A 546 -25.13 -8.37 8.74
N GLY A 547 -24.68 -8.20 7.49
CA GLY A 547 -25.28 -8.77 6.31
C GLY A 547 -25.21 -10.30 6.22
N PRO A 548 -26.00 -10.88 5.30
CA PRO A 548 -26.19 -12.33 5.17
C PRO A 548 -24.89 -13.08 4.85
N ARG A 549 -23.94 -12.42 4.17
CA ARG A 549 -22.62 -12.99 3.82
C ARG A 549 -21.82 -13.38 5.07
N CYS A 550 -21.77 -12.50 6.07
CA CYS A 550 -21.04 -12.79 7.31
C CYS A 550 -21.87 -13.64 8.29
N GLN A 551 -23.21 -13.57 8.23
CA GLN A 551 -24.07 -14.46 9.03
C GLN A 551 -23.89 -15.95 8.67
N SER A 552 -23.69 -16.25 7.40
CA SER A 552 -23.48 -17.62 6.91
C SER A 552 -22.02 -18.10 7.03
N LEU A 553 -21.09 -17.20 7.37
CA LEU A 553 -19.65 -17.48 7.37
C LEU A 553 -19.21 -18.14 8.68
N GLN A 554 -19.23 -19.48 8.71
CA GLN A 554 -18.76 -20.29 9.84
C GLN A 554 -17.54 -21.13 9.46
N VAL A 555 -16.35 -20.53 9.49
CA VAL A 555 -15.08 -21.23 9.21
C VAL A 555 -14.66 -22.13 10.37
N ALA A 556 -13.95 -23.23 10.06
CA ALA A 556 -13.33 -24.06 11.08
C ALA A 556 -12.23 -23.29 11.84
N ASN A 557 -12.29 -23.28 13.17
CA ASN A 557 -11.32 -22.61 14.05
C ASN A 557 -11.11 -21.10 13.74
N PRO A 558 -12.12 -20.23 13.94
CA PRO A 558 -12.04 -18.80 13.59
C PRO A 558 -10.88 -18.06 14.26
N GLY A 559 -10.46 -18.51 15.46
CA GLY A 559 -9.31 -17.96 16.17
C GLY A 559 -7.98 -18.05 15.39
N ARG A 560 -7.83 -19.02 14.49
CA ARG A 560 -6.64 -19.12 13.60
C ARG A 560 -6.52 -17.92 12.66
N TYR A 561 -7.64 -17.33 12.28
CA TYR A 561 -7.70 -16.24 11.31
C TYR A 561 -7.87 -14.87 11.98
N ASN A 562 -7.69 -14.76 13.30
CA ASN A 562 -7.96 -13.54 14.06
C ASN A 562 -9.37 -12.97 13.86
N PHE A 563 -10.33 -13.81 13.44
CA PHE A 563 -11.68 -13.40 13.13
C PHE A 563 -12.58 -13.58 14.34
N ASP A 564 -13.00 -12.46 14.93
CA ASP A 564 -14.03 -12.39 15.94
C ASP A 564 -15.09 -11.38 15.49
N ARG A 565 -16.19 -11.90 14.96
CA ARG A 565 -17.30 -11.09 14.45
C ARG A 565 -17.87 -10.16 15.52
N GLN A 566 -17.99 -10.61 16.76
CA GLN A 566 -18.58 -9.82 17.84
C GLN A 566 -17.64 -8.67 18.23
N ALA A 567 -16.35 -8.97 18.43
CA ALA A 567 -15.36 -7.94 18.74
C ALA A 567 -15.25 -6.88 17.63
N LEU A 568 -15.25 -7.30 16.37
CA LEU A 568 -15.23 -6.41 15.21
C LEU A 568 -16.50 -5.54 15.14
N LEU A 569 -17.68 -6.12 15.37
CA LEU A 569 -18.93 -5.37 15.40
C LEU A 569 -18.94 -4.31 16.50
N LEU A 570 -18.51 -4.67 17.73
CA LEU A 570 -18.39 -3.69 18.82
C LEU A 570 -17.44 -2.55 18.45
N SER A 571 -16.30 -2.89 17.86
CA SER A 571 -15.29 -1.90 17.46
C SER A 571 -15.81 -0.95 16.36
N MET A 572 -16.58 -1.44 15.38
CA MET A 572 -17.20 -0.60 14.36
C MET A 572 -18.33 0.28 14.92
N VAL A 573 -19.14 -0.28 15.81
CA VAL A 573 -20.19 0.48 16.49
C VAL A 573 -19.59 1.55 17.39
N GLN A 574 -18.45 1.30 18.01
CA GLN A 574 -17.70 2.32 18.74
C GLN A 574 -17.33 3.50 17.82
N LEU A 575 -16.75 3.26 16.64
CA LEU A 575 -16.42 4.32 15.69
C LEU A 575 -17.66 5.14 15.27
N ALA A 576 -18.73 4.44 14.89
CA ALA A 576 -19.98 5.06 14.46
C ALA A 576 -20.66 5.88 15.57
N THR A 577 -20.63 5.40 16.83
CA THR A 577 -21.26 6.08 17.98
C THR A 577 -20.42 7.22 18.54
N GLN A 578 -19.09 7.15 18.45
CA GLN A 578 -18.20 8.26 18.80
C GLN A 578 -18.47 9.48 17.91
N LEU A 579 -18.53 9.27 16.58
CA LEU A 579 -18.77 10.34 15.60
C LEU A 579 -20.26 10.69 15.44
N GLY A 580 -21.16 9.74 15.69
CA GLY A 580 -22.62 9.89 15.58
C GLY A 580 -23.26 10.90 16.55
N LYS A 581 -22.48 11.46 17.48
CA LYS A 581 -22.91 12.58 18.34
C LYS A 581 -22.94 13.92 17.59
N HIS A 582 -22.29 14.00 16.43
CA HIS A 582 -22.11 15.21 15.65
C HIS A 582 -23.10 15.27 14.47
N ALA A 583 -23.67 16.46 14.24
CA ALA A 583 -24.69 16.65 13.21
C ALA A 583 -24.14 16.49 11.79
N GLU A 584 -22.87 16.85 11.58
CA GLU A 584 -22.13 16.75 10.33
C GLU A 584 -21.98 15.29 9.90
N PHE A 585 -21.60 14.41 10.83
CA PHE A 585 -21.49 12.98 10.57
C PHE A 585 -22.85 12.35 10.26
N LEU A 586 -23.88 12.68 11.05
CA LEU A 586 -25.24 12.19 10.79
C LEU A 586 -25.77 12.61 9.41
N GLN A 587 -25.46 13.84 8.98
CA GLN A 587 -25.83 14.31 7.65
C GLN A 587 -25.13 13.49 6.56
N ALA A 588 -23.80 13.36 6.64
CA ALA A 588 -23.04 12.56 5.69
C ALA A 588 -23.53 11.11 5.65
N LEU A 589 -23.77 10.50 6.81
CA LEU A 589 -24.31 9.15 6.94
C LEU A 589 -25.63 8.98 6.18
N THR A 590 -26.55 9.95 6.27
CA THR A 590 -27.85 9.89 5.57
C THR A 590 -27.79 10.24 4.09
N GLU A 591 -26.71 10.87 3.63
CA GLU A 591 -26.47 11.23 2.22
C GLU A 591 -25.77 10.10 1.45
N GLU A 592 -25.05 9.21 2.14
CA GLU A 592 -24.47 8.01 1.54
C GLU A 592 -25.58 7.08 0.98
N SER A 593 -25.33 6.53 -0.20
CA SER A 593 -26.34 5.73 -0.90
C SER A 593 -26.64 4.38 -0.24
N GLU A 594 -25.67 3.89 0.54
CA GLU A 594 -25.64 2.63 1.27
C GLU A 594 -26.47 2.71 2.56
N PHE A 595 -26.91 3.90 2.95
CA PHE A 595 -27.68 4.10 4.16
C PHE A 595 -29.06 3.45 4.09
N ASP A 596 -29.26 2.42 4.92
CA ASP A 596 -30.55 1.80 5.19
C ASP A 596 -30.79 1.78 6.71
N PRO A 597 -31.87 2.40 7.23
CA PRO A 597 -32.23 2.32 8.64
C PRO A 597 -32.35 0.88 9.16
N LYS A 598 -32.78 -0.08 8.31
CA LYS A 598 -32.89 -1.50 8.69
C LYS A 598 -31.54 -2.08 9.07
N LEU A 599 -30.46 -1.70 8.37
CA LEU A 599 -29.10 -2.18 8.64
C LEU A 599 -28.67 -1.87 10.07
N LEU A 600 -28.85 -0.61 10.50
CA LEU A 600 -28.50 -0.19 11.86
C LEU A 600 -29.39 -0.87 12.89
N GLN A 601 -30.68 -1.09 12.59
CA GLN A 601 -31.58 -1.82 13.48
C GLN A 601 -31.12 -3.27 13.67
N THR A 602 -30.78 -3.98 12.60
CA THR A 602 -30.26 -5.35 12.69
C THR A 602 -28.95 -5.41 13.49
N ALA A 603 -28.10 -4.39 13.38
CA ALA A 603 -26.89 -4.28 14.20
C ALA A 603 -27.22 -4.15 15.70
N VAL A 604 -28.21 -3.30 16.05
CA VAL A 604 -28.72 -3.16 17.42
C VAL A 604 -29.26 -4.49 17.96
N ASP A 605 -30.04 -5.20 17.16
CA ASP A 605 -30.65 -6.47 17.55
C ASP A 605 -29.58 -7.57 17.80
N LEU A 606 -28.55 -7.63 16.94
CA LEU A 606 -27.41 -8.54 17.13
C LEU A 606 -26.61 -8.20 18.40
N LEU A 607 -26.39 -6.92 18.68
CA LEU A 607 -25.70 -6.50 19.91
C LEU A 607 -26.51 -6.88 21.16
N ASN A 608 -27.82 -6.69 21.14
CA ASN A 608 -28.71 -7.12 22.21
C ASN A 608 -28.69 -8.64 22.41
N ALA A 609 -28.74 -9.42 21.33
CA ALA A 609 -28.62 -10.88 21.38
C ALA A 609 -27.28 -11.34 21.97
N SER A 610 -26.21 -10.56 21.77
CA SER A 610 -24.87 -10.82 22.29
C SER A 610 -24.60 -10.24 23.70
N HIS A 611 -25.64 -9.72 24.37
CA HIS A 611 -25.58 -9.05 25.68
C HIS A 611 -24.72 -7.77 25.73
N ALA A 612 -24.46 -7.13 24.60
CA ALA A 612 -23.72 -5.87 24.49
C ALA A 612 -24.64 -4.64 24.57
N TYR A 613 -25.48 -4.58 25.62
CA TYR A 613 -26.59 -3.61 25.72
C TYR A 613 -26.16 -2.13 25.62
N ALA A 614 -25.04 -1.74 26.26
CA ALA A 614 -24.59 -0.35 26.24
C ALA A 614 -24.20 0.15 24.83
N ALA A 615 -23.61 -0.74 24.02
CA ALA A 615 -23.28 -0.44 22.62
C ALA A 615 -24.57 -0.39 21.77
N ALA A 616 -25.52 -1.30 22.03
CA ALA A 616 -26.82 -1.32 21.37
C ALA A 616 -27.61 -0.03 21.61
N ASP A 617 -27.69 0.44 22.86
CA ASP A 617 -28.37 1.70 23.23
C ASP A 617 -27.73 2.91 22.54
N SER A 618 -26.39 2.94 22.49
CA SER A 618 -25.64 4.01 21.85
C SER A 618 -25.89 4.05 20.34
N LEU A 619 -25.94 2.89 19.68
CA LEU A 619 -26.23 2.78 18.25
C LEU A 619 -27.70 3.11 17.93
N ALA A 620 -28.63 2.70 18.79
CA ALA A 620 -30.05 3.03 18.67
C ALA A 620 -30.28 4.55 18.74
N ALA A 621 -29.51 5.27 19.57
CA ALA A 621 -29.56 6.73 19.61
C ALA A 621 -29.09 7.37 18.29
N VAL A 622 -28.02 6.85 17.68
CA VAL A 622 -27.53 7.29 16.35
C VAL A 622 -28.58 7.03 15.27
N LEU A 623 -29.18 5.83 15.27
CA LEU A 623 -30.27 5.46 14.35
C LEU A 623 -31.46 6.41 14.49
N ALA A 624 -31.94 6.66 15.70
CA ALA A 624 -33.05 7.57 15.95
C ALA A 624 -32.76 9.00 15.45
N ALA A 625 -31.54 9.49 15.68
CA ALA A 625 -31.10 10.80 15.20
C ALA A 625 -31.02 10.87 13.66
N ALA A 626 -30.53 9.80 13.00
CA ALA A 626 -30.47 9.73 11.54
C ALA A 626 -31.88 9.68 10.90
N VAL A 627 -32.80 8.88 11.45
CA VAL A 627 -34.19 8.77 10.96
C VAL A 627 -34.96 10.08 11.14
N ALA A 628 -34.77 10.79 12.26
CA ALA A 628 -35.37 12.11 12.47
C ALA A 628 -34.93 13.14 11.40
N ARG A 629 -33.72 13.01 10.84
CA ARG A 629 -33.23 13.91 9.79
C ARG A 629 -33.75 13.56 8.41
N THR A 630 -33.84 12.27 8.05
CA THR A 630 -34.38 11.85 6.75
C THR A 630 -35.84 12.29 6.56
N SER A 631 -36.65 12.20 7.63
CA SER A 631 -38.05 12.68 7.64
C SER A 631 -38.16 14.20 7.53
N SER A 632 -37.28 14.97 8.18
CA SER A 632 -37.19 16.43 8.06
C SER A 632 -36.75 16.88 6.66
N GLY A 633 -35.78 16.17 6.05
CA GLY A 633 -35.28 16.44 4.70
C GLY A 633 -36.31 16.19 3.59
N ARG A 634 -37.14 15.13 3.72
CA ARG A 634 -38.27 14.89 2.81
C ARG A 634 -39.30 16.03 2.88
N ARG A 635 -39.63 16.49 4.09
CA ARG A 635 -40.56 17.61 4.33
C ARG A 635 -40.04 18.93 3.74
N ALA A 636 -38.73 19.19 3.86
CA ALA A 636 -38.09 20.38 3.27
C ALA A 636 -38.03 20.34 1.72
N LYS A 637 -37.73 19.19 1.12
CA LYS A 637 -37.78 19.01 -0.35
C LYS A 637 -39.20 19.15 -0.90
N GLN A 638 -40.21 18.65 -0.19
CA GLN A 638 -41.62 18.79 -0.56
C GLN A 638 -42.11 20.24 -0.50
N ILE A 639 -41.70 21.01 0.52
CA ILE A 639 -41.99 22.45 0.62
C ILE A 639 -41.26 23.25 -0.47
N LYS A 640 -40.04 22.87 -0.85
CA LYS A 640 -39.30 23.54 -1.93
C LYS A 640 -39.93 23.28 -3.30
N ARG A 641 -40.42 22.05 -3.55
CA ARG A 641 -41.20 21.68 -4.75
C ARG A 641 -42.53 22.43 -4.82
N GLN A 642 -43.22 22.61 -3.69
CA GLN A 642 -44.47 23.39 -3.61
C GLN A 642 -44.25 24.90 -3.79
N ARG A 643 -43.08 25.43 -3.41
CA ARG A 643 -42.72 26.84 -3.68
C ARG A 643 -42.35 27.08 -5.14
N THR A 644 -41.66 26.15 -5.79
CA THR A 644 -41.35 26.26 -7.23
C THR A 644 -42.57 26.10 -8.14
N SER A 645 -43.63 25.44 -7.67
CA SER A 645 -44.92 25.37 -8.38
C SER A 645 -45.87 26.54 -8.10
N ALA A 646 -45.51 27.47 -7.19
CA ALA A 646 -46.36 28.59 -6.79
C ALA A 646 -45.98 29.94 -7.44
N GLU A 647 -44.94 29.98 -8.28
CA GLU A 647 -44.51 31.20 -9.00
C GLU A 647 -44.75 31.16 -10.52
N GLY A 648 -45.55 30.22 -11.01
CA GLY A 648 -45.95 30.14 -12.42
C GLY A 648 -47.47 30.25 -12.59
N ASP A 649 -47.89 31.36 -13.20
CA ASP A 649 -49.17 31.64 -13.86
C ASP A 649 -50.42 32.01 -13.06
N ALA A 650 -50.96 33.18 -13.47
CA ALA A 650 -52.22 33.76 -13.08
C ALA A 650 -53.25 33.66 -14.24
N ALA A 651 -54.52 33.43 -13.86
CA ALA A 651 -55.79 33.64 -14.59
C ALA A 651 -56.42 32.43 -15.36
N PRO A 652 -57.76 32.42 -15.63
CA PRO A 652 -58.77 31.95 -14.68
C PRO A 652 -59.83 30.95 -15.22
N ALA A 653 -60.39 30.16 -14.29
CA ALA A 653 -61.77 29.62 -14.17
C ALA A 653 -62.48 28.88 -15.33
N SER A 654 -62.82 27.60 -15.09
CA SER A 654 -64.18 27.03 -15.29
C SER A 654 -64.36 25.64 -14.63
N GLY A 655 -65.43 25.47 -13.83
CA GLY A 655 -66.19 24.20 -13.72
C GLY A 655 -65.84 23.17 -12.63
N VAL A 656 -66.63 23.16 -11.54
CA VAL A 656 -66.79 22.18 -10.44
C VAL A 656 -67.51 20.88 -10.94
N PRO A 657 -67.53 19.68 -10.29
CA PRO A 657 -67.28 19.39 -8.86
C PRO A 657 -66.32 18.23 -8.49
N ALA A 658 -65.96 18.30 -7.21
CA ALA A 658 -65.36 17.29 -6.36
C ALA A 658 -66.06 15.91 -6.39
N SER A 659 -65.25 14.84 -6.41
CA SER A 659 -65.51 13.61 -5.66
C SER A 659 -64.24 12.76 -5.53
N ALA A 660 -64.13 12.07 -4.40
CA ALA A 660 -63.10 11.12 -3.97
C ALA A 660 -61.81 11.70 -3.37
N GLU A 661 -61.88 11.97 -2.05
CA GLU A 661 -60.76 11.74 -1.15
C GLU A 661 -60.27 10.29 -1.34
N GLY A 662 -59.18 10.14 -2.07
CA GLY A 662 -58.37 8.92 -2.12
C GLY A 662 -57.21 9.10 -1.15
N ASP A 663 -57.22 8.29 -0.12
CA ASP A 663 -56.17 8.11 0.88
C ASP A 663 -54.86 7.77 0.15
N ASP A 664 -53.98 8.75 -0.08
CA ASP A 664 -52.57 8.53 -0.47
C ASP A 664 -51.82 7.97 0.74
N THR A 665 -52.21 6.75 1.11
CA THR A 665 -51.32 5.82 1.78
C THR A 665 -50.12 5.66 0.84
N ALA A 666 -48.96 6.12 1.32
CA ALA A 666 -47.69 5.79 0.72
C ALA A 666 -47.73 4.32 0.32
N ALA A 667 -47.56 4.04 -0.97
CA ALA A 667 -47.35 2.69 -1.43
C ALA A 667 -46.15 2.14 -0.65
N ASP A 668 -46.47 1.36 0.37
CA ASP A 668 -45.58 0.42 1.00
C ASP A 668 -45.01 -0.43 -0.14
N MET A 669 -43.77 -0.15 -0.55
CA MET A 669 -42.93 -1.13 -1.25
C MET A 669 -42.40 -2.16 -0.24
N ASP A 670 -43.36 -2.69 0.52
CA ASP A 670 -43.21 -3.72 1.52
C ASP A 670 -43.61 -5.03 0.84
N THR A 671 -42.60 -5.80 0.44
CA THR A 671 -42.72 -7.25 0.31
C THR A 671 -41.34 -7.84 0.54
N ASP A 672 -41.16 -8.41 1.73
CA ASP A 672 -40.17 -9.44 2.06
C ASP A 672 -40.60 -10.79 1.43
N GLY A 673 -40.87 -10.78 0.12
CA GLY A 673 -41.08 -12.00 -0.65
C GLY A 673 -39.74 -12.46 -1.23
N GLU A 674 -39.40 -13.74 -1.10
CA GLU A 674 -38.35 -14.35 -1.94
C GLU A 674 -38.58 -13.90 -3.40
N LEU A 675 -37.55 -13.33 -4.02
CA LEU A 675 -37.59 -12.92 -5.42
C LEU A 675 -37.75 -14.17 -6.27
N THR A 676 -39.00 -14.54 -6.55
CA THR A 676 -39.27 -15.60 -7.52
C THR A 676 -38.74 -15.16 -8.88
N PRO A 677 -38.09 -16.05 -9.65
CA PRO A 677 -37.56 -15.71 -10.97
C PRO A 677 -38.62 -15.09 -11.91
N GLU A 678 -39.87 -15.51 -11.76
CA GLU A 678 -41.02 -15.02 -12.53
C GLU A 678 -41.36 -13.55 -12.20
N ALA A 679 -41.33 -13.17 -10.92
CA ALA A 679 -41.57 -11.79 -10.50
C ALA A 679 -40.45 -10.85 -10.97
N VAL A 680 -39.19 -11.29 -10.88
CA VAL A 680 -38.04 -10.54 -11.39
C VAL A 680 -38.16 -10.33 -12.89
N GLU A 681 -38.48 -11.36 -13.67
CA GLU A 681 -38.56 -11.22 -15.13
C GLU A 681 -39.69 -10.25 -15.55
N ALA A 682 -40.83 -10.26 -14.85
CA ALA A 682 -41.91 -9.33 -15.09
C ALA A 682 -41.50 -7.87 -14.78
N GLU A 683 -40.84 -7.64 -13.63
CA GLU A 683 -40.35 -6.32 -13.24
C GLU A 683 -39.27 -5.81 -14.21
N VAL A 684 -38.28 -6.64 -14.53
CA VAL A 684 -37.21 -6.29 -15.48
C VAL A 684 -37.78 -5.96 -16.85
N SER A 685 -38.74 -6.74 -17.36
CA SER A 685 -39.39 -6.47 -18.64
C SER A 685 -40.14 -5.13 -18.64
N GLN A 686 -40.84 -4.81 -17.54
CA GLN A 686 -41.52 -3.53 -17.38
C GLN A 686 -40.54 -2.35 -17.32
N LEU A 687 -39.46 -2.47 -16.54
CA LEU A 687 -38.44 -1.43 -16.41
C LEU A 687 -37.72 -1.17 -17.74
N VAL A 688 -37.29 -2.24 -18.43
CA VAL A 688 -36.63 -2.12 -19.73
C VAL A 688 -37.54 -1.49 -20.77
N GLY A 689 -38.82 -1.88 -20.81
CA GLY A 689 -39.81 -1.26 -21.70
C GLY A 689 -40.01 0.23 -21.41
N ALA A 690 -40.08 0.61 -20.13
CA ALA A 690 -40.21 2.01 -19.72
C ALA A 690 -38.95 2.83 -20.07
N TRP A 691 -37.76 2.29 -19.83
CA TRP A 691 -36.49 2.97 -20.12
C TRP A 691 -36.23 3.12 -21.63
N ALA A 692 -36.56 2.10 -22.43
CA ALA A 692 -36.44 2.16 -23.88
C ALA A 692 -37.38 3.21 -24.51
N ALA A 693 -38.52 3.50 -23.87
CA ALA A 693 -39.44 4.53 -24.34
C ALA A 693 -38.96 5.97 -24.07
N VAL A 694 -38.06 6.15 -23.08
CA VAL A 694 -37.57 7.47 -22.66
C VAL A 694 -36.20 7.78 -23.28
N VAL A 695 -35.41 6.76 -23.62
CA VAL A 695 -34.06 6.92 -24.20
C VAL A 695 -34.07 6.52 -25.68
N GLU A 696 -34.17 7.52 -26.56
CA GLU A 696 -34.10 7.31 -28.01
C GLU A 696 -32.66 7.19 -28.50
N GLY A 697 -32.23 6.08 -29.10
CA GLY A 697 -30.88 5.92 -29.64
C GLY A 697 -30.64 4.56 -30.30
N PRO A 698 -29.45 4.33 -30.87
CA PRO A 698 -29.07 3.02 -31.44
C PRO A 698 -29.12 1.94 -30.36
N GLY A 699 -29.69 0.78 -30.69
CA GLY A 699 -29.88 -0.33 -29.75
C GLY A 699 -28.69 -1.28 -29.65
N SER A 700 -27.72 -1.14 -30.55
CA SER A 700 -26.51 -1.97 -30.62
C SER A 700 -25.25 -1.14 -30.90
N TYR A 701 -24.08 -1.71 -30.60
CA TYR A 701 -22.80 -1.09 -30.92
C TYR A 701 -22.59 -0.96 -32.42
N GLU A 702 -23.03 -1.94 -33.21
CA GLU A 702 -22.93 -1.92 -34.67
C GLU A 702 -23.73 -0.76 -35.29
N GLU A 703 -24.92 -0.48 -34.74
CA GLU A 703 -25.74 0.67 -35.16
C GLU A 703 -25.11 2.01 -34.74
N ALA A 704 -24.48 2.06 -33.56
CA ALA A 704 -23.82 3.24 -33.03
C ALA A 704 -22.48 3.55 -33.73
N GLU A 705 -21.78 2.54 -34.26
CA GLU A 705 -20.38 2.60 -34.70
C GLU A 705 -20.07 3.81 -35.58
N ALA A 706 -20.80 3.98 -36.69
CA ALA A 706 -20.53 5.06 -37.64
C ALA A 706 -20.70 6.46 -37.01
N SER A 707 -21.74 6.64 -36.18
CA SER A 707 -22.00 7.91 -35.49
C SER A 707 -20.99 8.15 -34.37
N TYR A 708 -20.57 7.08 -33.70
CA TYR A 708 -19.59 7.11 -32.63
C TYR A 708 -18.22 7.53 -33.14
N VAL A 709 -17.70 6.85 -34.17
CA VAL A 709 -16.40 7.17 -34.79
C VAL A 709 -16.40 8.62 -35.28
N ALA A 710 -17.45 9.04 -35.99
CA ALA A 710 -17.54 10.39 -36.54
C ALA A 710 -17.49 11.49 -35.45
N ALA A 711 -18.11 11.26 -34.29
CA ALA A 711 -18.12 12.23 -33.20
C ALA A 711 -16.85 12.17 -32.32
N LEU A 712 -16.27 10.97 -32.10
CA LEU A 712 -15.25 10.75 -31.08
C LEU A 712 -13.82 10.64 -31.63
N GLU A 713 -13.61 10.27 -32.91
CA GLU A 713 -12.26 10.20 -33.51
C GLU A 713 -11.51 11.54 -33.44
N PRO A 714 -12.14 12.72 -33.68
CA PRO A 714 -11.49 14.02 -33.51
C PRO A 714 -11.04 14.28 -32.06
N LEU A 715 -11.70 13.64 -31.09
CA LEU A 715 -11.43 13.77 -29.66
C LEU A 715 -10.44 12.70 -29.16
N ALA A 716 -9.86 11.86 -30.03
CA ALA A 716 -8.93 10.79 -29.66
C ALA A 716 -7.71 11.30 -28.86
N VAL A 717 -7.09 12.40 -29.32
CA VAL A 717 -5.92 13.02 -28.66
C VAL A 717 -6.16 14.51 -28.49
N GLY A 718 -6.31 14.95 -27.24
CA GLY A 718 -6.60 16.34 -26.88
C GLY A 718 -5.61 16.94 -25.89
N VAL A 719 -5.95 18.12 -25.37
CA VAL A 719 -5.17 18.85 -24.36
C VAL A 719 -6.05 19.12 -23.15
N PHE A 720 -5.46 19.18 -21.95
CA PHE A 720 -6.14 19.62 -20.73
C PHE A 720 -5.20 20.50 -19.88
N ASP A 721 -5.75 21.14 -18.84
CA ASP A 721 -5.00 21.89 -17.85
C ASP A 721 -4.88 21.07 -16.56
N ALA A 722 -3.70 20.49 -16.33
CA ALA A 722 -3.40 19.70 -15.14
C ALA A 722 -3.13 20.56 -13.89
N ALA A 723 -3.02 21.88 -14.02
CA ALA A 723 -2.85 22.80 -12.88
C ALA A 723 -4.20 23.17 -12.24
N ALA A 724 -5.31 22.98 -12.95
CA ALA A 724 -6.65 23.21 -12.41
C ALA A 724 -6.93 22.31 -11.19
N ALA A 725 -7.66 22.84 -10.20
CA ALA A 725 -7.92 22.16 -8.94
C ALA A 725 -8.68 20.83 -9.17
N GLY A 726 -8.10 19.71 -8.73
CA GLY A 726 -8.66 18.37 -8.93
C GLY A 726 -8.58 17.86 -10.38
N ALA A 727 -7.85 18.55 -11.27
CA ALA A 727 -7.71 18.15 -12.66
C ALA A 727 -6.64 17.09 -12.90
N PHE A 728 -5.76 16.82 -11.94
CA PHE A 728 -4.73 15.77 -12.05
C PHE A 728 -4.39 15.20 -10.68
N ASN A 729 -3.90 13.96 -10.67
CA ASN A 729 -3.51 13.25 -9.45
C ASN A 729 -2.55 14.09 -8.60
N SER A 730 -2.90 14.26 -7.33
CA SER A 730 -2.16 15.13 -6.40
C SER A 730 -0.75 14.62 -6.09
N GLN A 731 -0.56 13.30 -6.06
CA GLN A 731 0.75 12.68 -5.82
C GLN A 731 1.67 12.92 -7.01
N PHE A 732 1.19 12.66 -8.23
CA PHE A 732 1.95 12.94 -9.45
C PHE A 732 2.24 14.43 -9.62
N SER A 733 1.33 15.31 -9.22
CA SER A 733 1.57 16.75 -9.19
C SER A 733 2.70 17.13 -8.24
N ALA A 734 2.75 16.54 -7.04
CA ALA A 734 3.83 16.76 -6.08
C ALA A 734 5.18 16.25 -6.61
N MET A 735 5.20 15.11 -7.29
CA MET A 735 6.40 14.60 -7.96
C MET A 735 6.87 15.52 -9.08
N ALA A 736 5.95 15.99 -9.93
CA ALA A 736 6.23 16.86 -11.06
C ALA A 736 6.71 18.26 -10.64
N ALA A 737 6.49 18.66 -9.39
CA ALA A 737 6.95 19.92 -8.80
C ALA A 737 8.40 19.85 -8.32
N GLN A 738 8.98 18.65 -8.19
CA GLN A 738 10.38 18.51 -7.82
C GLN A 738 11.29 18.99 -8.97
N PRO A 739 12.40 19.69 -8.68
CA PRO A 739 13.33 20.14 -9.71
C PRO A 739 13.94 18.94 -10.44
N GLU A 740 13.75 18.88 -11.75
CA GLU A 740 14.33 17.84 -12.60
C GLU A 740 15.65 18.32 -13.22
N GLY A 741 16.59 17.39 -13.44
CA GLY A 741 17.84 17.65 -14.17
C GLY A 741 17.63 17.77 -15.69
N ASP A 742 18.55 17.25 -16.50
CA ASP A 742 18.39 17.28 -17.96
C ASP A 742 17.23 16.38 -18.44
N ALA A 743 16.10 17.00 -18.78
CA ALA A 743 14.90 16.35 -19.30
C ALA A 743 14.90 16.18 -20.83
N SER A 744 15.98 16.52 -21.54
CA SER A 744 15.99 16.57 -23.01
C SER A 744 15.67 15.22 -23.67
N GLN A 745 16.15 14.11 -23.11
CA GLN A 745 15.84 12.76 -23.60
C GLN A 745 14.34 12.45 -23.42
N LYS A 746 13.82 12.70 -22.21
CA LYS A 746 12.40 12.53 -21.85
C LYS A 746 11.50 13.31 -22.81
N LEU A 747 11.75 14.61 -22.97
CA LEU A 747 10.93 15.49 -23.82
C LEU A 747 10.98 15.09 -25.29
N ARG A 748 12.15 14.72 -25.83
CA ARG A 748 12.26 14.20 -27.21
C ARG A 748 11.45 12.92 -27.41
N ARG A 749 11.46 12.04 -26.42
CA ARG A 749 10.71 10.79 -26.45
C ARG A 749 9.20 11.03 -26.39
N LEU A 750 8.73 11.85 -25.45
CA LEU A 750 7.32 12.22 -25.31
C LEU A 750 6.78 12.90 -26.57
N GLY A 751 7.55 13.82 -27.16
CA GLY A 751 7.17 14.46 -28.41
C GLY A 751 7.06 13.47 -29.58
N ARG A 752 7.84 12.38 -29.59
CA ARG A 752 7.72 11.30 -30.59
C ARG A 752 6.45 10.49 -30.36
N GLU A 753 6.19 10.05 -29.13
CA GLU A 753 5.00 9.25 -28.80
C GLU A 753 3.71 9.99 -29.12
N LEU A 754 3.61 11.29 -28.81
CA LEU A 754 2.42 12.07 -29.15
C LEU A 754 2.19 12.16 -30.66
N ARG A 755 3.26 12.33 -31.45
CA ARG A 755 3.15 12.34 -32.92
C ARG A 755 2.73 10.98 -33.45
N ASP A 756 3.23 9.91 -32.86
CA ASP A 756 2.86 8.54 -33.24
C ASP A 756 1.39 8.29 -32.93
N LEU A 757 0.89 8.69 -31.75
CA LEU A 757 -0.53 8.60 -31.36
C LEU A 757 -1.48 9.37 -32.29
N ARG A 758 -1.04 10.52 -32.81
CA ARG A 758 -1.81 11.33 -33.79
C ARG A 758 -1.66 10.86 -35.24
N GLY A 759 -0.78 9.90 -35.51
CA GLY A 759 -0.36 9.54 -36.86
C GLY A 759 -0.34 8.04 -37.10
N LYS A 760 0.85 7.45 -36.93
CA LYS A 760 1.14 6.05 -37.31
C LYS A 760 0.46 5.02 -36.40
N THR A 761 0.30 5.36 -35.13
CA THR A 761 -0.19 4.46 -34.09
C THR A 761 -1.50 5.03 -33.55
N ARG A 762 -2.56 4.97 -34.35
CA ARG A 762 -3.86 5.53 -33.97
C ARG A 762 -4.43 4.77 -32.78
N LEU A 763 -4.98 5.52 -31.83
CA LEU A 763 -5.75 4.94 -30.72
C LEU A 763 -7.00 4.23 -31.27
N PRO A 764 -7.40 3.08 -30.69
CA PRO A 764 -8.68 2.48 -31.02
C PRO A 764 -9.80 3.45 -30.62
N VAL A 765 -10.67 3.80 -31.56
CA VAL A 765 -11.90 4.56 -31.31
C VAL A 765 -13.02 3.86 -32.04
N ALA A 766 -13.58 2.83 -31.41
CA ALA A 766 -14.76 2.11 -31.87
C ALA A 766 -15.85 2.22 -30.80
N ALA A 767 -17.12 2.10 -31.18
CA ALA A 767 -18.22 2.16 -30.22
C ALA A 767 -18.08 1.05 -29.16
N ALA A 768 -17.68 -0.15 -29.59
CA ALA A 768 -17.50 -1.31 -28.72
C ALA A 768 -16.31 -1.16 -27.74
N ALA A 769 -15.26 -0.42 -28.11
CA ALA A 769 -14.09 -0.21 -27.28
C ALA A 769 -13.22 0.95 -27.82
N ALA A 770 -12.84 1.89 -26.96
CA ALA A 770 -12.10 3.09 -27.34
C ALA A 770 -11.06 3.51 -26.29
N CYS A 771 -10.05 4.25 -26.74
CA CYS A 771 -9.03 4.87 -25.91
C CYS A 771 -8.85 6.34 -26.31
N TYR A 772 -8.70 7.20 -25.32
CA TYR A 772 -8.50 8.64 -25.49
C TYR A 772 -7.32 9.10 -24.65
N VAL A 773 -6.62 10.12 -25.13
CA VAL A 773 -5.47 10.72 -24.45
C VAL A 773 -5.65 12.23 -24.39
N ARG A 774 -5.35 12.83 -23.24
CA ARG A 774 -5.27 14.26 -22.99
C ARG A 774 -3.89 14.56 -22.44
N GLN A 775 -3.13 15.41 -23.10
CA GLN A 775 -1.82 15.84 -22.61
C GLN A 775 -1.92 17.24 -22.02
N ASP A 776 -1.19 17.52 -20.95
CA ASP A 776 -1.14 18.87 -20.41
C ASP A 776 -0.50 19.85 -21.40
N ALA A 777 -1.02 21.09 -21.43
CA ALA A 777 -0.59 22.11 -22.39
C ALA A 777 0.87 22.55 -22.21
N GLU A 778 1.38 22.58 -20.98
CA GLU A 778 2.71 23.08 -20.64
C GLU A 778 3.69 21.96 -20.23
N ARG A 779 3.15 20.87 -19.70
CA ARG A 779 3.88 19.75 -19.09
C ARG A 779 3.57 18.44 -19.83
N PRO A 780 4.25 18.14 -20.95
CA PRO A 780 3.96 16.95 -21.75
C PRO A 780 4.20 15.62 -21.01
N ASP A 781 4.83 15.66 -19.84
CA ASP A 781 5.03 14.57 -18.91
C ASP A 781 3.82 14.31 -17.97
N LYS A 782 2.77 15.12 -18.05
CA LYS A 782 1.46 14.88 -17.42
C LYS A 782 0.43 14.55 -18.50
N VAL A 783 -0.16 13.37 -18.38
CA VAL A 783 -1.11 12.84 -19.34
C VAL A 783 -2.29 12.23 -18.60
N ARG A 784 -3.49 12.46 -19.11
CA ARG A 784 -4.71 11.76 -18.70
C ARG A 784 -5.19 10.87 -19.83
N CYS A 785 -5.49 9.62 -19.52
CA CYS A 785 -6.03 8.66 -20.47
C CYS A 785 -7.44 8.27 -20.08
N VAL A 786 -8.28 7.94 -21.06
CA VAL A 786 -9.59 7.36 -20.85
C VAL A 786 -9.69 6.08 -21.66
N ILE A 787 -10.09 4.99 -21.03
CA ILE A 787 -10.38 3.72 -21.71
C ILE A 787 -11.86 3.45 -21.53
N SER A 788 -12.59 3.24 -22.63
CA SER A 788 -13.96 2.76 -22.55
C SER A 788 -13.96 1.25 -22.32
N GLY A 789 -14.83 0.79 -21.43
CA GLY A 789 -15.00 -0.62 -21.14
C GLY A 789 -15.49 -1.37 -22.39
N PRO A 790 -14.80 -2.45 -22.80
CA PRO A 790 -15.16 -3.23 -23.98
C PRO A 790 -16.54 -3.85 -23.87
N GLN A 791 -17.22 -4.00 -25.00
CA GLN A 791 -18.46 -4.77 -25.12
C GLN A 791 -18.30 -6.19 -24.55
N ASP A 792 -19.39 -6.71 -23.95
CA ASP A 792 -19.50 -8.04 -23.39
C ASP A 792 -18.59 -8.29 -22.17
N THR A 793 -18.14 -7.22 -21.53
CA THR A 793 -17.41 -7.25 -20.25
C THR A 793 -18.23 -6.57 -19.15
N PRO A 794 -17.97 -6.85 -17.86
CA PRO A 794 -18.59 -6.09 -16.77
C PRO A 794 -18.21 -4.59 -16.73
N TYR A 795 -17.29 -4.16 -17.60
CA TYR A 795 -16.87 -2.77 -17.80
C TYR A 795 -17.67 -2.04 -18.90
N GLU A 796 -18.43 -2.78 -19.71
CA GLU A 796 -19.05 -2.34 -20.97
C GLU A 796 -19.66 -0.94 -20.91
N GLY A 797 -19.18 -0.07 -21.81
CA GLY A 797 -19.64 1.31 -21.96
C GLY A 797 -19.19 2.28 -20.86
N GLY A 798 -18.65 1.81 -19.73
CA GLY A 798 -18.08 2.71 -18.71
C GLY A 798 -16.83 3.45 -19.22
N LEU A 799 -16.62 4.68 -18.78
CA LEU A 799 -15.39 5.43 -19.04
C LEU A 799 -14.47 5.37 -17.81
N PHE A 800 -13.27 4.82 -18.00
CA PHE A 800 -12.27 4.66 -16.94
C PHE A 800 -11.15 5.66 -17.15
N VAL A 801 -10.98 6.58 -16.20
CA VAL A 801 -10.02 7.68 -16.27
C VAL A 801 -8.75 7.27 -15.55
N PHE A 802 -7.62 7.45 -16.22
CA PHE A 802 -6.29 7.16 -15.69
C PHE A 802 -5.42 8.40 -15.77
N ASP A 803 -4.74 8.74 -14.69
CA ASP A 803 -3.68 9.75 -14.74
C ASP A 803 -2.32 9.06 -14.93
N VAL A 804 -1.46 9.69 -15.73
CA VAL A 804 -0.18 9.16 -16.16
C VAL A 804 0.89 10.24 -15.99
N TYR A 805 1.95 9.88 -15.27
CA TYR A 805 3.12 10.74 -15.07
C TYR A 805 4.38 10.10 -15.62
N PHE A 806 5.14 10.86 -16.41
CA PHE A 806 6.42 10.41 -16.96
C PHE A 806 7.58 10.93 -16.09
N PRO A 807 8.22 10.06 -15.28
CA PRO A 807 9.23 10.48 -14.30
C PRO A 807 10.53 10.94 -14.99
N PRO A 808 11.45 11.61 -14.26
CA PRO A 808 12.71 12.12 -14.82
C PRO A 808 13.54 11.07 -15.56
N GLY A 809 13.50 9.80 -15.11
CA GLY A 809 14.26 8.69 -15.73
C GLY A 809 13.66 8.15 -17.04
N TYR A 810 12.52 8.67 -17.50
CA TYR A 810 11.84 8.19 -18.70
C TYR A 810 12.67 8.44 -19.98
N PRO A 811 12.79 7.48 -20.92
CA PRO A 811 12.12 6.18 -20.99
C PRO A 811 12.88 5.00 -20.36
N ASN A 812 13.98 5.22 -19.64
CA ASN A 812 14.75 4.12 -19.03
C ASN A 812 13.97 3.44 -17.90
N VAL A 813 13.03 4.16 -17.27
CA VAL A 813 12.02 3.62 -16.35
C VAL A 813 10.62 3.77 -16.96
N PRO A 814 9.65 2.91 -16.61
CA PRO A 814 8.28 3.02 -17.09
C PRO A 814 7.57 4.31 -16.63
N PRO A 815 6.48 4.72 -17.31
CA PRO A 815 5.61 5.77 -16.80
C PRO A 815 4.84 5.27 -15.58
N LEU A 816 4.32 6.20 -14.80
CA LEU A 816 3.48 5.92 -13.64
C LEU A 816 2.03 6.10 -14.04
N MET A 817 1.16 5.20 -13.60
CA MET A 817 -0.25 5.23 -13.96
C MET A 817 -1.10 4.90 -12.73
N VAL A 818 -2.18 5.67 -12.56
CA VAL A 818 -3.16 5.49 -11.50
C VAL A 818 -4.57 5.56 -12.11
N LEU A 819 -5.45 4.66 -11.70
CA LEU A 819 -6.88 4.70 -11.99
C LEU A 819 -7.53 5.74 -11.07
N GLU A 820 -8.12 6.78 -11.64
CA GLU A 820 -8.87 7.81 -10.91
C GLU A 820 -10.33 7.41 -10.71
N THR A 821 -10.91 6.63 -11.62
CA THR A 821 -12.27 6.09 -11.49
C THR A 821 -12.30 4.96 -10.47
N THR A 822 -12.25 5.28 -9.17
CA THR A 822 -12.31 4.32 -8.04
C THR A 822 -13.45 4.60 -7.06
N GLY A 823 -14.26 5.63 -7.31
CA GLY A 823 -15.29 6.08 -6.37
C GLY A 823 -14.71 6.58 -5.04
N GLU A 824 -13.51 7.18 -5.08
CA GLU A 824 -12.74 7.63 -3.91
C GLU A 824 -12.22 6.49 -3.01
N GLY A 825 -11.88 5.35 -3.60
CA GLY A 825 -11.44 4.16 -2.85
C GLY A 825 -12.53 3.12 -2.61
N ARG A 826 -13.74 3.35 -3.11
CA ARG A 826 -14.91 2.50 -2.87
C ARG A 826 -15.02 1.30 -3.83
N ALA A 827 -14.38 1.37 -4.99
CA ALA A 827 -14.48 0.34 -6.03
C ALA A 827 -13.10 -0.23 -6.40
N ARG A 828 -12.93 -1.54 -6.21
CA ARG A 828 -11.85 -2.33 -6.82
C ARG A 828 -12.39 -2.89 -8.14
N PHE A 829 -11.94 -2.34 -9.26
CA PHE A 829 -12.49 -2.67 -10.58
C PHE A 829 -11.95 -3.98 -11.16
N ASN A 830 -10.80 -4.45 -10.71
CA ASN A 830 -10.20 -5.69 -11.21
C ASN A 830 -9.18 -6.21 -10.18
N PRO A 831 -8.80 -7.49 -10.18
CA PRO A 831 -7.66 -7.93 -9.39
C PRO A 831 -6.39 -7.11 -9.65
N ASN A 832 -6.23 -6.59 -10.86
CA ASN A 832 -5.14 -5.70 -11.27
C ASN A 832 -5.46 -4.19 -11.18
N LEU A 833 -6.67 -3.78 -10.80
CA LEU A 833 -7.09 -2.38 -10.62
C LEU A 833 -7.62 -2.18 -9.22
N TYR A 834 -6.73 -1.70 -8.35
CA TYR A 834 -6.96 -1.61 -6.92
C TYR A 834 -7.89 -0.44 -6.58
N ALA A 835 -8.52 -0.52 -5.42
CA ALA A 835 -9.38 0.55 -4.92
C ALA A 835 -8.60 1.86 -4.68
N ASP A 836 -7.32 1.77 -4.31
CA ASP A 836 -6.41 2.93 -4.17
C ASP A 836 -5.95 3.51 -5.52
N GLY A 837 -6.39 2.94 -6.65
CA GLY A 837 -6.06 3.36 -8.00
C GLY A 837 -4.82 2.67 -8.58
N LYS A 838 -4.10 1.82 -7.82
CA LYS A 838 -2.92 1.12 -8.35
C LYS A 838 -3.28 0.22 -9.53
N VAL A 839 -2.50 0.33 -10.60
CA VAL A 839 -2.60 -0.50 -11.81
C VAL A 839 -1.47 -1.53 -11.81
N CYS A 840 -1.80 -2.82 -11.80
CA CYS A 840 -0.85 -3.92 -11.87
C CYS A 840 -0.66 -4.40 -13.31
N LEU A 841 0.50 -4.11 -13.90
CA LEU A 841 0.87 -4.51 -15.24
C LEU A 841 2.39 -4.71 -15.33
N SER A 842 2.85 -5.76 -16.01
CA SER A 842 4.29 -6.05 -16.16
C SER A 842 5.03 -4.91 -16.89
N LEU A 843 4.38 -4.29 -17.88
CA LEU A 843 4.90 -3.11 -18.60
C LEU A 843 5.09 -1.87 -17.72
N LEU A 844 4.39 -1.79 -16.58
CA LEU A 844 4.55 -0.72 -15.60
C LEU A 844 5.55 -1.09 -14.49
N GLY A 845 6.11 -2.30 -14.52
CA GLY A 845 6.90 -2.85 -13.42
C GLY A 845 6.08 -3.13 -12.16
N THR A 846 4.74 -3.15 -12.27
CA THR A 846 3.84 -3.29 -11.12
C THR A 846 3.25 -4.70 -11.00
N TRP A 847 3.61 -5.64 -11.87
CA TRP A 847 3.26 -7.06 -11.80
C TRP A 847 4.49 -7.94 -12.11
N HIS A 848 4.65 -9.05 -11.38
CA HIS A 848 5.81 -9.95 -11.49
C HIS A 848 5.61 -11.10 -12.50
N GLY A 849 4.38 -11.34 -12.94
CA GLY A 849 4.09 -12.36 -13.96
C GLY A 849 4.44 -11.91 -15.38
N GLY A 850 4.82 -12.88 -16.22
CA GLY A 850 5.15 -12.71 -17.63
C GLY A 850 6.64 -12.83 -17.94
N ASP A 851 6.96 -13.16 -19.21
CA ASP A 851 8.34 -13.31 -19.69
C ASP A 851 9.09 -11.97 -19.71
N GLU A 852 10.43 -11.99 -19.80
CA GLU A 852 11.25 -10.76 -19.94
C GLU A 852 10.78 -9.83 -21.09
N ALA A 853 10.12 -10.39 -22.11
CA ALA A 853 9.54 -9.64 -23.22
C ALA A 853 8.29 -8.81 -22.84
N SER A 854 7.60 -9.13 -21.75
CA SER A 854 6.41 -8.40 -21.27
C SER A 854 6.74 -7.29 -20.26
N LYS A 855 8.01 -7.17 -19.85
CA LYS A 855 8.50 -6.09 -18.99
C LYS A 855 8.76 -4.81 -19.79
N TRP A 856 8.87 -3.69 -19.08
CA TRP A 856 9.17 -2.40 -19.71
C TRP A 856 10.50 -2.43 -20.47
N ASN A 857 10.46 -2.09 -21.75
CA ASN A 857 11.64 -1.94 -22.60
C ASN A 857 11.75 -0.48 -23.07
N PRO A 858 12.81 0.25 -22.68
CA PRO A 858 12.99 1.65 -23.07
C PRO A 858 12.97 1.92 -24.57
N SER A 859 13.29 0.93 -25.41
CA SER A 859 13.38 1.08 -26.86
C SER A 859 12.08 0.79 -27.59
N SER A 860 11.25 -0.13 -27.08
CA SER A 860 10.05 -0.63 -27.78
C SER A 860 8.73 -0.39 -27.06
N SER A 861 8.76 -0.23 -25.73
CA SER A 861 7.54 0.01 -24.94
C SER A 861 6.98 1.41 -25.15
N SER A 862 5.67 1.62 -25.03
CA SER A 862 5.01 2.92 -25.24
C SER A 862 3.71 3.05 -24.44
N LEU A 863 3.22 4.29 -24.28
CA LEU A 863 1.90 4.51 -23.67
C LEU A 863 0.78 3.77 -24.43
N PHE A 864 0.86 3.71 -25.77
CA PHE A 864 -0.09 2.97 -26.59
C PHE A 864 -0.19 1.50 -26.20
N GLN A 865 0.95 0.83 -26.00
CA GLN A 865 0.97 -0.58 -25.60
C GLN A 865 0.41 -0.80 -24.19
N ILE A 866 0.62 0.15 -23.27
CA ILE A 866 0.02 0.10 -21.93
C ILE A 866 -1.51 0.16 -22.04
N LEU A 867 -2.05 1.11 -22.81
CA LEU A 867 -3.51 1.26 -22.98
C LEU A 867 -4.14 0.00 -23.60
N LEU A 868 -3.54 -0.56 -24.66
CA LEU A 868 -4.01 -1.81 -25.25
C LEU A 868 -3.90 -3.00 -24.31
N SER A 869 -2.85 -3.04 -23.48
CA SER A 869 -2.66 -4.11 -22.49
C SER A 869 -3.75 -4.09 -21.42
N ILE A 870 -4.12 -2.90 -20.93
CA ILE A 870 -5.24 -2.75 -19.98
C ILE A 870 -6.54 -3.20 -20.64
N GLN A 871 -6.81 -2.71 -21.86
CA GLN A 871 -8.03 -3.06 -22.57
C GLN A 871 -8.13 -4.57 -22.88
N GLY A 872 -7.03 -5.23 -23.24
CA GLY A 872 -7.03 -6.64 -23.66
C GLY A 872 -6.79 -7.67 -22.55
N MET A 873 -6.15 -7.31 -21.44
CA MET A 873 -5.80 -8.26 -20.37
C MET A 873 -6.49 -7.97 -19.04
N ILE A 874 -6.94 -6.74 -18.81
CA ILE A 874 -7.59 -6.34 -17.56
C ILE A 874 -9.09 -6.21 -17.77
N PHE A 875 -9.52 -5.48 -18.81
CA PHE A 875 -10.94 -5.34 -19.14
C PHE A 875 -11.47 -6.55 -19.92
N VAL A 876 -11.55 -7.69 -19.24
CA VAL A 876 -11.98 -8.99 -19.79
C VAL A 876 -13.37 -9.41 -19.28
N GLU A 877 -13.96 -10.44 -19.89
CA GLU A 877 -15.30 -10.96 -19.57
C GLU A 877 -15.40 -11.55 -18.15
N ASP A 878 -14.38 -12.32 -17.74
CA ASP A 878 -14.30 -12.94 -16.40
C ASP A 878 -13.08 -12.43 -15.60
N PRO A 879 -13.11 -11.18 -15.12
CA PRO A 879 -12.00 -10.55 -14.42
C PRO A 879 -11.63 -11.22 -13.10
N TYR A 880 -12.51 -12.00 -12.49
CA TYR A 880 -12.21 -12.78 -11.28
C TYR A 880 -10.97 -13.66 -11.45
N PHE A 881 -10.78 -14.26 -12.62
CA PHE A 881 -9.65 -15.16 -12.87
C PHE A 881 -8.33 -14.43 -13.13
N ASN A 882 -8.29 -13.10 -13.09
CA ASN A 882 -7.02 -12.36 -13.06
C ASN A 882 -6.36 -12.41 -11.68
N GLU A 883 -7.04 -12.93 -10.65
CA GLU A 883 -6.47 -13.12 -9.33
C GLU A 883 -5.44 -14.28 -9.36
N PRO A 884 -4.23 -14.10 -8.81
CA PRO A 884 -3.19 -15.13 -8.87
C PRO A 884 -3.63 -16.47 -8.26
N ASN A 885 -3.35 -17.56 -9.00
CA ASN A 885 -3.68 -18.95 -8.66
C ASN A 885 -5.18 -19.30 -8.72
N VAL A 886 -5.99 -18.43 -9.33
CA VAL A 886 -7.44 -18.66 -9.50
C VAL A 886 -7.77 -19.18 -10.90
N GLU A 887 -6.86 -19.03 -11.87
CA GLU A 887 -7.09 -19.38 -13.29
C GLU A 887 -7.52 -20.84 -13.47
N ARG A 888 -6.97 -21.74 -12.65
CA ARG A 888 -7.26 -23.18 -12.69
C ARG A 888 -8.66 -23.54 -12.22
N MET A 889 -9.35 -22.63 -11.53
CA MET A 889 -10.75 -22.81 -11.13
C MET A 889 -11.74 -22.50 -12.26
N ARG A 890 -11.27 -21.96 -13.40
CA ARG A 890 -12.11 -21.66 -14.55
C ARG A 890 -12.79 -22.92 -15.08
N GLY A 891 -14.10 -22.85 -15.30
CA GLY A 891 -14.90 -23.98 -15.79
C GLY A 891 -15.40 -24.92 -14.69
N THR A 892 -14.97 -24.76 -13.43
CA THR A 892 -15.58 -25.45 -12.29
C THR A 892 -16.89 -24.77 -11.88
N SER A 893 -17.84 -25.51 -11.30
CA SER A 893 -19.10 -24.94 -10.81
C SER A 893 -18.87 -23.84 -9.77
N GLU A 894 -17.94 -24.07 -8.86
CA GLU A 894 -17.51 -23.13 -7.82
C GLU A 894 -16.93 -21.84 -8.42
N GLY A 895 -15.93 -21.96 -9.30
CA GLY A 895 -15.28 -20.81 -9.94
C GLY A 895 -16.25 -19.99 -10.80
N ASN A 896 -17.19 -20.64 -11.48
CA ASN A 896 -18.20 -19.96 -12.29
C ASN A 896 -19.20 -19.17 -11.43
N ILE A 897 -19.64 -19.70 -10.28
CA ILE A 897 -20.52 -18.98 -9.34
C ILE A 897 -19.81 -17.75 -8.76
N THR A 898 -18.54 -17.90 -8.37
CA THR A 898 -17.76 -16.78 -7.83
C THR A 898 -17.50 -15.71 -8.89
N SER A 899 -17.15 -16.11 -10.13
CA SER A 899 -17.00 -15.18 -11.27
C SER A 899 -18.29 -14.41 -11.55
N MET A 900 -19.44 -15.09 -11.55
CA MET A 900 -20.75 -14.46 -11.76
C MET A 900 -21.04 -13.37 -10.72
N ARG A 901 -20.81 -13.67 -9.43
CA ARG A 901 -21.00 -12.69 -8.34
C ARG A 901 -20.05 -11.51 -8.47
N TYR A 902 -18.79 -11.78 -8.80
CA TYR A 902 -17.79 -10.75 -9.05
C TYR A 902 -18.22 -9.82 -10.20
N ASN A 903 -18.70 -10.38 -11.31
CA ASN A 903 -19.19 -9.62 -12.46
C ASN A 903 -20.42 -8.78 -12.13
N ALA A 904 -21.35 -9.30 -11.34
CA ALA A 904 -22.52 -8.54 -10.90
C ALA A 904 -22.11 -7.30 -10.10
N GLU A 905 -21.26 -7.48 -9.08
CA GLU A 905 -20.74 -6.38 -8.25
C GLU A 905 -19.98 -5.34 -9.08
N LEU A 906 -19.14 -5.82 -9.99
CA LEU A 906 -18.35 -4.95 -10.86
C LEU A 906 -19.21 -4.10 -11.79
N ARG A 907 -20.29 -4.65 -12.36
CA ARG A 907 -21.22 -3.86 -13.19
C ARG A 907 -21.92 -2.78 -12.40
N LEU A 908 -22.30 -3.03 -11.15
CA LEU A 908 -22.84 -2.00 -10.27
C LEU A 908 -21.83 -0.86 -10.09
N HIS A 909 -20.55 -1.18 -9.88
CA HIS A 909 -19.49 -0.19 -9.81
C HIS A 909 -19.28 0.56 -11.13
N THR A 910 -19.35 -0.13 -12.27
CA THR A 910 -19.27 0.48 -13.60
C THR A 910 -20.39 1.50 -13.80
N LEU A 911 -21.65 1.11 -13.57
CA LEU A 911 -22.79 2.02 -13.69
C LEU A 911 -22.66 3.24 -12.78
N ARG A 912 -22.21 3.02 -11.54
CA ARG A 912 -22.15 4.10 -10.56
C ARG A 912 -21.00 5.06 -10.83
N TRP A 913 -19.78 4.54 -10.92
CA TRP A 913 -18.58 5.37 -10.91
C TRP A 913 -18.04 5.67 -12.31
N ALA A 914 -18.18 4.74 -13.26
CA ALA A 914 -17.70 4.90 -14.63
C ALA A 914 -18.77 5.42 -15.60
N VAL A 915 -20.03 5.58 -15.15
CA VAL A 915 -21.13 6.14 -15.95
C VAL A 915 -21.79 7.30 -15.19
N LEU A 916 -22.53 7.02 -14.11
CA LEU A 916 -23.38 7.99 -13.44
C LEU A 916 -22.61 9.18 -12.87
N GLU A 917 -21.52 8.95 -12.13
CA GLU A 917 -20.74 10.04 -11.55
C GLU A 917 -20.02 10.88 -12.61
N LEU A 918 -19.60 10.28 -13.73
CA LEU A 918 -19.03 11.04 -14.85
C LEU A 918 -20.09 11.89 -15.57
N LEU A 919 -21.32 11.40 -15.69
CA LEU A 919 -22.45 12.18 -16.19
C LEU A 919 -22.80 13.35 -15.26
N LYS A 920 -22.75 13.14 -13.94
CA LYS A 920 -23.03 14.17 -12.93
C LYS A 920 -21.92 15.22 -12.84
N LYS A 921 -20.67 14.78 -12.88
CA LYS A 921 -19.49 15.63 -12.65
C LYS A 921 -18.31 15.14 -13.51
N PRO A 922 -18.28 15.47 -14.81
CA PRO A 922 -17.16 15.10 -15.66
C PRO A 922 -15.86 15.75 -15.17
N PRO A 923 -14.72 15.04 -15.19
CA PRO A 923 -13.43 15.63 -14.85
C PRO A 923 -13.03 16.73 -15.83
N PRO A 924 -12.29 17.76 -15.38
CA PRO A 924 -11.80 18.82 -16.25
C PRO A 924 -11.06 18.29 -17.48
N GLY A 925 -11.44 18.77 -18.67
CA GLY A 925 -10.87 18.39 -19.97
C GLY A 925 -11.50 17.15 -20.61
N LEU A 926 -12.51 16.54 -19.97
CA LEU A 926 -13.25 15.38 -20.46
C LEU A 926 -14.73 15.66 -20.71
N GLU A 927 -15.22 16.87 -20.49
CA GLU A 927 -16.64 17.22 -20.53
C GLU A 927 -17.28 16.87 -21.89
N GLU A 928 -16.65 17.32 -22.98
CA GLU A 928 -17.11 17.05 -24.34
C GLU A 928 -17.04 15.54 -24.67
N LEU A 929 -15.97 14.87 -24.25
CA LEU A 929 -15.78 13.44 -24.47
C LEU A 929 -16.89 12.62 -23.79
N VAL A 930 -17.16 12.90 -22.51
CA VAL A 930 -18.17 12.24 -21.70
C VAL A 930 -19.55 12.44 -22.29
N GLN A 931 -19.90 13.68 -22.65
CA GLN A 931 -21.19 13.99 -23.26
C GLN A 931 -21.41 13.25 -24.58
N HIS A 932 -20.45 13.32 -25.51
CA HIS A 932 -20.60 12.65 -26.80
C HIS A 932 -20.64 11.12 -26.69
N HIS A 933 -19.79 10.53 -25.86
CA HIS A 933 -19.75 9.09 -25.63
C HIS A 933 -21.11 8.56 -25.16
N PHE A 934 -21.63 9.11 -24.06
CA PHE A 934 -22.90 8.66 -23.49
C PHE A 934 -24.10 9.04 -24.35
N ARG A 935 -24.06 10.20 -25.01
CA ARG A 935 -25.11 10.58 -25.96
C ARG A 935 -25.22 9.56 -27.09
N VAL A 936 -24.13 9.14 -27.73
CA VAL A 936 -24.20 8.19 -28.84
C VAL A 936 -24.63 6.79 -28.35
N LEU A 937 -24.15 6.36 -27.18
CA LEU A 937 -24.42 5.02 -26.65
C LEU A 937 -25.70 4.90 -25.79
N ARG A 938 -26.48 5.97 -25.61
CA ARG A 938 -27.64 6.00 -24.70
C ARG A 938 -28.64 4.86 -24.92
N GLY A 939 -28.95 4.54 -26.19
CA GLY A 939 -29.85 3.43 -26.53
C GLY A 939 -29.26 2.05 -26.22
N VAL A 940 -27.93 1.89 -26.35
CA VAL A 940 -27.21 0.66 -26.02
C VAL A 940 -27.31 0.38 -24.53
N PHE A 941 -27.11 1.38 -23.66
CA PHE A 941 -27.26 1.23 -22.20
C PHE A 941 -28.68 0.78 -21.81
N ALA A 942 -29.71 1.38 -22.39
CA ALA A 942 -31.10 0.99 -22.13
C ALA A 942 -31.36 -0.46 -22.56
N SER A 943 -30.84 -0.88 -23.72
CA SER A 943 -31.00 -2.25 -24.23
C SER A 943 -30.28 -3.30 -23.36
N ARG A 944 -29.14 -2.95 -22.75
CA ARG A 944 -28.32 -3.85 -21.93
C ARG A 944 -28.81 -3.97 -20.49
N ALA A 945 -29.57 -2.99 -20.02
CA ALA A 945 -30.04 -2.94 -18.65
C ALA A 945 -30.76 -4.23 -18.21
N GLY A 946 -31.60 -4.80 -19.08
CA GLY A 946 -32.32 -6.04 -18.78
C GLY A 946 -31.41 -7.24 -18.53
N ARG A 947 -30.32 -7.40 -19.30
CA ARG A 947 -29.35 -8.48 -19.09
C ARG A 947 -28.71 -8.35 -17.72
N TRP A 948 -28.21 -7.16 -17.41
CA TRP A 948 -27.48 -6.90 -16.17
C TRP A 948 -28.36 -7.05 -14.92
N LEU A 949 -29.62 -6.61 -14.98
CA LEU A 949 -30.57 -6.80 -13.89
C LEU A 949 -30.90 -8.27 -13.62
N ARG A 950 -31.07 -9.08 -14.67
CA ARG A 950 -31.27 -10.55 -14.52
C ARG A 950 -30.07 -11.23 -13.88
N GLU A 951 -28.87 -10.92 -14.35
CA GLU A 951 -27.64 -11.49 -13.80
C GLU A 951 -27.42 -11.07 -12.34
N ALA A 952 -27.77 -9.83 -11.97
CA ALA A 952 -27.73 -9.37 -10.58
C ALA A 952 -28.73 -10.10 -9.67
N ALA A 953 -29.95 -10.37 -10.15
CA ALA A 953 -30.93 -11.15 -9.40
C ALA A 953 -30.49 -12.61 -9.20
N GLN A 954 -29.79 -13.21 -10.18
CA GLN A 954 -29.21 -14.55 -10.05
C GLN A 954 -28.05 -14.60 -9.04
N ALA A 955 -27.25 -13.54 -8.99
CA ALA A 955 -26.08 -13.47 -8.12
C ALA A 955 -26.44 -13.27 -6.62
N ASP A 956 -27.56 -12.61 -6.32
CA ASP A 956 -28.02 -12.29 -4.96
C ASP A 956 -29.46 -12.77 -4.66
N PRO A 957 -29.62 -13.91 -3.97
CA PRO A 957 -30.92 -14.41 -3.53
C PRO A 957 -31.64 -13.51 -2.51
N THR A 958 -30.92 -12.59 -1.84
CA THR A 958 -31.49 -11.72 -0.79
C THR A 958 -32.16 -10.47 -1.36
N GLY A 959 -31.96 -10.19 -2.64
CA GLY A 959 -32.61 -9.10 -3.36
C GLY A 959 -32.07 -7.70 -3.09
N THR A 960 -31.24 -7.52 -2.07
CA THR A 960 -30.69 -6.21 -1.70
C THR A 960 -29.78 -5.65 -2.78
N PHE A 961 -28.94 -6.49 -3.37
CA PHE A 961 -28.03 -6.12 -4.45
C PHE A 961 -28.79 -5.78 -5.74
N TYR A 962 -29.77 -6.60 -6.11
CA TYR A 962 -30.64 -6.37 -7.27
C TYR A 962 -31.34 -5.00 -7.17
N ARG A 963 -31.98 -4.69 -6.03
CA ARG A 963 -32.65 -3.40 -5.84
C ARG A 963 -31.70 -2.20 -5.93
N ARG A 964 -30.46 -2.33 -5.44
CA ARG A 964 -29.43 -1.28 -5.61
C ARG A 964 -29.10 -1.06 -7.07
N MET A 965 -28.97 -2.13 -7.84
CA MET A 965 -28.69 -2.04 -9.28
C MET A 965 -29.85 -1.40 -10.04
N VAL A 966 -31.10 -1.76 -9.73
CA VAL A 966 -32.30 -1.11 -10.30
C VAL A 966 -32.28 0.39 -10.05
N LYS A 967 -32.00 0.81 -8.81
CA LYS A 967 -31.94 2.23 -8.44
C LYS A 967 -30.87 2.99 -9.23
N VAL A 968 -29.63 2.49 -9.25
CA VAL A 968 -28.52 3.14 -9.97
C VAL A 968 -28.80 3.20 -11.47
N MET A 969 -29.33 2.12 -12.06
CA MET A 969 -29.70 2.09 -13.47
C MET A 969 -30.79 3.10 -13.79
N GLY A 970 -31.79 3.25 -12.92
CA GLY A 970 -32.83 4.27 -13.06
C GLY A 970 -32.25 5.69 -13.10
N GLU A 971 -31.32 6.02 -12.20
CA GLU A 971 -30.62 7.31 -12.20
C GLU A 971 -29.77 7.51 -13.47
N VAL A 972 -29.11 6.46 -13.95
CA VAL A 972 -28.34 6.50 -15.22
C VAL A 972 -29.28 6.81 -16.38
N VAL A 973 -30.41 6.10 -16.49
CA VAL A 973 -31.40 6.30 -17.55
C VAL A 973 -31.98 7.71 -17.52
N GLU A 974 -32.31 8.24 -16.34
CA GLU A 974 -32.79 9.62 -16.18
C GLU A 974 -31.77 10.63 -16.73
N ARG A 975 -30.49 10.45 -16.40
CA ARG A 975 -29.41 11.31 -16.92
C ARG A 975 -29.16 11.14 -18.41
N LEU A 976 -29.25 9.92 -18.93
CA LEU A 976 -29.11 9.65 -20.37
C LEU A 976 -30.25 10.25 -21.18
N ALA A 977 -31.44 10.37 -20.60
CA ALA A 977 -32.60 11.01 -21.24
C ALA A 977 -32.47 12.55 -21.29
N GLU A 978 -31.69 13.15 -20.40
CA GLU A 978 -31.40 14.60 -20.40
C GLU A 978 -30.39 15.00 -21.50
N LEU A 979 -29.61 14.05 -22.05
CA LEU A 979 -28.57 14.25 -23.07
C LEU A 979 -29.09 14.17 -24.51
#